data_AF-A0A376KIN1-F1
#
_entry.id   AF-A0A376KIN1-F1
#
_cell.length_a   1.000
_cell.length_b   1.000
_cell.length_c   1.000
_cell.angle_alpha   90.00
_cell.angle_beta   90.00
_cell.angle_gamma   90.00
#
_symmetry.space_group_name_H-M   'P 1'
#
loop_
_entity.id
_entity.type
_entity.pdbx_description
1 polymer ?
#
loop_
_entity_poly.entity_id
_entity_poly.type
_entity_poly.pdbx_seq_one_letter_code
_entity_poly.pdbx_strand_id
1 'polypeptide(L)'
;MNKIFKVIWNPATGNYTVTSETAKSRGKKSGRSKLLISALVAGGMLSSFGALANAGNDNGQGVDYGSGSAGDGWVAIGKGAKANTFMNTSGSSTAVGYDAIAEGQYSSAIGSKTHAIGGASMAFGVSAISEGDRSIALGASSYSLGQYSMALGRYSKALGKLSIAMGDSSKAEGANAIALGNATKATEIMSIALGDTANASKAYSMALGASSVASEENAIALGRSSVASGTDSLAFGRQSLASAANAIAIGAETEAAENATAIGNNAKAKGTNSMAMGFGSLADKVNTIALGNGSQALADNAIAIGQGNKADGVDAIALGNGSQSRGLNTIALGTASNATGDKSLALGSNSSANGINSVALGADSIADLDNTVSVGNSSLKRKIVNVKNGAIKSDSYDAINGSQLYAISDSVAKRLGGGAAVDVDDGTVTAPTYNLKNGSKNNVGAALAVLDENTLQWDQTKGKYSAAHGTSSPTASVITDVADGTISASSKDAVNGSQLKATNDDVEANTANIATNTSNIATNTANIATNTTNITNLTDSVGDLQADALLWNETKKAFSAAHGQDTTSKITNVKDADLTADSTDAVNGSQLKTTNDAVATNTTNIANNTSNIATNTTNISNLTETVTNLGEDALKWDKDNGVFTAAHWHRDHQQNHQR
;
A
#
# COMPACT_ATOMS: atom_id res chain seq x y z
N MET A 1 -53.10 -8.86 -16.88
CA MET A 1 -53.87 -10.01 -17.36
C MET A 1 -55.17 -9.50 -17.98
N ASN A 2 -55.30 -9.66 -19.30
CA ASN A 2 -56.47 -9.27 -20.09
C ASN A 2 -57.73 -10.00 -19.62
N LYS A 3 -58.82 -9.28 -19.32
CA LYS A 3 -60.16 -9.85 -19.22
C LYS A 3 -60.98 -9.39 -20.41
N ILE A 4 -61.21 -10.31 -21.35
CA ILE A 4 -62.00 -10.10 -22.56
C ILE A 4 -63.48 -10.16 -22.17
N PHE A 5 -64.26 -9.16 -22.61
CA PHE A 5 -65.71 -9.10 -22.42
C PHE A 5 -66.40 -9.04 -23.79
N LYS A 6 -67.53 -9.75 -23.93
CA LYS A 6 -68.38 -9.67 -25.14
C LYS A 6 -69.67 -8.93 -24.82
N VAL A 7 -70.00 -7.96 -25.66
CA VAL A 7 -71.27 -7.21 -25.58
C VAL A 7 -72.33 -7.98 -26.37
N ILE A 8 -73.46 -8.28 -25.74
CA ILE A 8 -74.56 -9.04 -26.35
C ILE A 8 -75.85 -8.22 -26.25
N TRP A 9 -76.60 -8.14 -27.34
CA TRP A 9 -77.92 -7.50 -27.41
C TRP A 9 -78.98 -8.41 -26.77
N ASN A 10 -79.73 -7.89 -25.78
CA ASN A 10 -80.84 -8.62 -25.17
C ASN A 10 -82.19 -8.14 -25.74
N PRO A 11 -82.85 -8.91 -26.62
CA PRO A 11 -84.12 -8.52 -27.23
C PRO A 11 -85.30 -8.50 -26.24
N ALA A 12 -85.18 -9.11 -25.05
CA ALA A 12 -86.23 -9.07 -24.03
C ALA A 12 -86.22 -7.78 -23.20
N THR A 13 -85.08 -7.07 -23.15
CA THR A 13 -84.93 -5.83 -22.34
C THR A 13 -84.53 -4.62 -23.16
N GLY A 14 -84.33 -4.77 -24.48
CA GLY A 14 -84.01 -3.66 -25.40
C GLY A 14 -82.66 -2.97 -25.17
N ASN A 15 -81.74 -3.60 -24.43
CA ASN A 15 -80.47 -3.00 -24.00
C ASN A 15 -79.28 -3.95 -24.23
N TYR A 16 -78.07 -3.37 -24.38
CA TYR A 16 -76.81 -4.11 -24.44
C TYR A 16 -76.30 -4.43 -23.03
N THR A 17 -75.89 -5.69 -22.80
CA THR A 17 -75.30 -6.13 -21.52
C THR A 17 -73.93 -6.78 -21.74
N VAL A 18 -73.03 -6.58 -20.77
CA VAL A 18 -71.63 -7.04 -20.83
C VAL A 18 -71.48 -8.29 -19.96
N THR A 19 -70.90 -9.37 -20.49
CA THR A 19 -70.65 -10.63 -19.75
C THR A 19 -69.26 -11.17 -20.06
N SER A 20 -68.65 -11.86 -19.08
CA SER A 20 -67.30 -12.44 -19.18
C SER A 20 -67.32 -13.78 -19.94
N GLU A 21 -66.32 -14.01 -20.79
CA GLU A 21 -66.23 -15.13 -21.76
C GLU A 21 -66.02 -16.53 -21.14
N THR A 22 -66.07 -16.69 -19.81
CA THR A 22 -65.79 -17.99 -19.14
C THR A 22 -67.01 -18.72 -18.56
N ALA A 23 -68.23 -18.36 -18.93
CA ALA A 23 -69.43 -19.11 -18.53
C ALA A 23 -69.69 -20.29 -19.49
N LYS A 24 -69.48 -21.53 -19.01
CA LYS A 24 -69.86 -22.77 -19.71
C LYS A 24 -71.38 -22.82 -19.94
N SER A 25 -71.75 -22.87 -21.21
CA SER A 25 -73.08 -23.27 -21.70
C SER A 25 -73.35 -24.76 -21.42
N ARG A 26 -74.58 -25.09 -21.00
CA ARG A 26 -75.34 -26.34 -21.19
C ARG A 26 -76.63 -26.25 -20.35
N GLY A 27 -77.83 -26.64 -20.77
CA GLY A 27 -78.37 -27.28 -21.97
C GLY A 27 -79.84 -27.64 -21.66
N LYS A 28 -80.73 -27.53 -22.65
CA LYS A 28 -82.16 -27.89 -22.55
C LYS A 28 -82.38 -29.42 -22.49
N LYS A 29 -83.60 -29.79 -22.03
CA LYS A 29 -84.33 -31.08 -22.10
C LYS A 29 -84.02 -32.05 -20.95
N SER A 30 -84.99 -32.58 -20.17
CA SER A 30 -86.27 -33.28 -20.44
C SER A 30 -86.10 -34.73 -19.99
N GLY A 31 -86.94 -35.24 -19.10
CA GLY A 31 -87.02 -36.68 -18.82
C GLY A 31 -87.59 -37.02 -17.44
N ARG A 32 -88.87 -37.41 -17.44
CA ARG A 32 -89.66 -37.91 -16.29
C ARG A 32 -89.21 -39.29 -15.80
N SER A 33 -89.68 -39.62 -14.58
CA SER A 33 -90.31 -40.89 -14.12
C SER A 33 -89.66 -41.36 -12.80
N LYS A 34 -90.34 -41.75 -11.72
CA LYS A 34 -91.67 -42.35 -11.52
C LYS A 34 -92.18 -41.99 -10.11
N LEU A 35 -93.46 -41.69 -9.95
CA LEU A 35 -94.23 -42.15 -8.80
C LEU A 35 -95.68 -42.38 -9.23
N LEU A 36 -96.24 -43.46 -8.70
CA LEU A 36 -97.32 -44.27 -9.26
C LEU A 36 -98.70 -43.60 -9.38
N ILE A 37 -99.40 -44.05 -10.41
CA ILE A 37 -100.84 -43.95 -10.72
C ILE A 37 -101.63 -44.80 -9.71
N SER A 38 -102.72 -44.30 -9.10
CA SER A 38 -104.14 -44.49 -9.46
C SER A 38 -104.98 -44.01 -8.25
N ALA A 39 -106.22 -43.52 -8.32
CA ALA A 39 -107.27 -43.52 -9.34
C ALA A 39 -108.14 -42.25 -9.15
N LEU A 40 -108.51 -41.56 -10.23
CA LEU A 40 -109.89 -41.51 -10.76
C LEU A 40 -110.95 -41.02 -9.76
N VAL A 41 -111.44 -39.78 -9.94
CA VAL A 41 -112.89 -39.49 -10.05
C VAL A 41 -113.07 -38.31 -11.00
N ALA A 42 -113.98 -38.51 -11.96
CA ALA A 42 -114.43 -37.58 -12.98
C ALA A 42 -115.23 -36.40 -12.39
N GLY A 43 -115.27 -35.29 -13.12
CA GLY A 43 -116.03 -34.10 -12.75
C GLY A 43 -117.56 -34.30 -12.77
N GLY A 44 -118.25 -33.42 -12.06
CA GLY A 44 -119.70 -33.27 -12.17
C GLY A 44 -120.37 -32.72 -10.92
N MET A 45 -120.85 -31.48 -11.04
CA MET A 45 -122.04 -30.94 -10.39
C MET A 45 -121.96 -30.49 -8.92
N LEU A 46 -122.12 -29.17 -8.79
CA LEU A 46 -122.72 -28.43 -7.67
C LEU A 46 -123.69 -29.28 -6.83
N SER A 47 -123.26 -29.66 -5.63
CA SER A 47 -124.15 -29.96 -4.51
C SER A 47 -123.39 -29.75 -3.20
N SER A 48 -124.00 -28.90 -2.36
CA SER A 48 -123.77 -28.66 -0.92
C SER A 48 -122.44 -29.12 -0.30
N PHE A 49 -121.67 -28.14 0.21
CA PHE A 49 -120.69 -28.34 1.26
C PHE A 49 -121.35 -28.94 2.51
N GLY A 50 -121.40 -30.27 2.56
CA GLY A 50 -121.47 -31.02 3.81
C GLY A 50 -120.05 -31.21 4.32
N ALA A 51 -119.54 -30.22 5.06
CA ALA A 51 -118.47 -30.49 6.00
C ALA A 51 -119.00 -31.54 6.98
N LEU A 52 -118.63 -32.81 6.80
CA LEU A 52 -118.76 -33.83 7.83
C LEU A 52 -117.76 -33.51 8.96
N ALA A 53 -118.05 -32.44 9.71
CA ALA A 53 -117.71 -32.40 11.12
C ALA A 53 -118.62 -33.44 11.78
N ASN A 54 -118.15 -34.68 11.89
CA ASN A 54 -118.80 -35.60 12.80
C ASN A 54 -118.57 -35.08 14.22
N ALA A 55 -119.50 -34.25 14.73
CA ALA A 55 -119.57 -33.83 16.13
C ALA A 55 -119.78 -35.01 17.11
N GLY A 56 -119.81 -36.25 16.60
CA GLY A 56 -120.29 -37.43 17.30
C GLY A 56 -119.28 -38.20 18.14
N ASN A 57 -118.19 -37.60 18.60
CA ASN A 57 -117.35 -38.17 19.66
C ASN A 57 -116.68 -37.08 20.50
N ASP A 58 -117.30 -35.89 20.58
CA ASP A 58 -116.88 -34.93 21.58
C ASP A 58 -117.25 -35.45 22.97
N ASN A 59 -116.22 -35.82 23.72
CA ASN A 59 -116.31 -36.18 25.12
C ASN A 59 -115.31 -35.35 25.91
N GLY A 60 -115.06 -34.11 25.47
CA GLY A 60 -114.25 -33.14 26.18
C GLY A 60 -114.71 -33.01 27.63
N GLN A 61 -113.76 -33.04 28.56
CA GLN A 61 -114.07 -33.01 29.98
C GLN A 61 -113.25 -31.94 30.70
N GLY A 62 -113.91 -31.25 31.63
CA GLY A 62 -113.23 -30.60 32.73
C GLY A 62 -112.65 -31.66 33.67
N VAL A 63 -111.37 -31.55 34.00
CA VAL A 63 -110.68 -32.42 34.96
C VAL A 63 -110.03 -31.55 36.04
N ASP A 64 -110.25 -31.90 37.30
CA ASP A 64 -109.49 -31.30 38.41
C ASP A 64 -108.14 -32.02 38.54
N TYR A 65 -107.05 -31.28 38.28
CA TYR A 65 -105.68 -31.78 38.42
C TYR A 65 -105.08 -31.50 39.81
N GLY A 66 -105.93 -31.31 40.83
CA GLY A 66 -105.52 -31.11 42.22
C GLY A 66 -105.27 -29.64 42.58
N SER A 67 -105.83 -28.71 41.82
CA SER A 67 -105.63 -27.26 42.00
C SER A 67 -106.70 -26.60 42.89
N GLY A 68 -107.63 -27.38 43.45
CA GLY A 68 -108.68 -26.92 44.37
C GLY A 68 -110.00 -26.60 43.66
N SER A 69 -111.09 -27.14 44.22
CA SER A 69 -112.51 -27.01 43.84
C SER A 69 -112.82 -26.84 42.35
N ALA A 70 -113.27 -27.92 41.70
CA ALA A 70 -113.77 -27.91 40.33
C ALA A 70 -114.87 -26.84 40.12
N GLY A 71 -114.72 -26.00 39.10
CA GLY A 71 -115.76 -25.10 38.62
C GLY A 71 -115.91 -25.09 37.11
N ASP A 72 -116.86 -24.27 36.62
CA ASP A 72 -117.40 -24.36 35.25
C ASP A 72 -116.57 -23.59 34.19
N GLY A 73 -115.45 -22.96 34.58
CA GLY A 73 -114.63 -22.09 33.74
C GLY A 73 -113.57 -22.82 32.92
N TRP A 74 -113.96 -23.73 32.02
CA TRP A 74 -113.06 -24.48 31.12
C TRP A 74 -113.66 -24.68 29.73
N VAL A 75 -112.81 -24.92 28.72
CA VAL A 75 -113.23 -25.27 27.34
C VAL A 75 -112.53 -26.56 26.95
N ALA A 76 -113.26 -27.65 26.74
CA ALA A 76 -112.71 -28.90 26.21
C ALA A 76 -113.56 -29.35 25.01
N ILE A 77 -112.95 -29.39 23.81
CA ILE A 77 -113.65 -29.71 22.55
C ILE A 77 -112.85 -30.76 21.79
N GLY A 78 -113.41 -31.96 21.63
CA GLY A 78 -112.83 -33.05 20.85
C GLY A 78 -112.70 -34.35 21.65
N LYS A 79 -112.56 -35.47 20.92
CA LYS A 79 -112.42 -36.80 21.54
C LYS A 79 -111.15 -36.85 22.40
N GLY A 80 -111.31 -37.14 23.69
CA GLY A 80 -110.24 -37.26 24.68
C GLY A 80 -109.69 -35.92 25.19
N ALA A 81 -110.30 -34.79 24.79
CA ALA A 81 -109.86 -33.48 25.24
C ALA A 81 -110.10 -33.29 26.75
N LYS A 82 -109.13 -32.76 27.48
CA LYS A 82 -109.22 -32.52 28.92
C LYS A 82 -108.72 -31.13 29.27
N ALA A 83 -109.51 -30.34 29.98
CA ALA A 83 -109.12 -28.99 30.43
C ALA A 83 -109.23 -28.86 31.95
N ASN A 84 -108.31 -28.15 32.59
CA ASN A 84 -108.33 -27.93 34.04
C ASN A 84 -109.54 -27.09 34.48
N THR A 85 -110.29 -27.58 35.48
CA THR A 85 -111.49 -26.96 36.07
C THR A 85 -111.22 -25.87 37.12
N PHE A 86 -110.02 -25.30 37.17
CA PHE A 86 -109.64 -24.32 38.21
C PHE A 86 -110.56 -23.10 38.27
N MET A 87 -110.95 -22.69 39.49
CA MET A 87 -111.86 -21.57 39.72
C MET A 87 -111.14 -20.25 40.02
N ASN A 88 -111.25 -19.27 39.11
CA ASN A 88 -111.45 -17.86 39.46
C ASN A 88 -111.93 -17.04 38.25
N THR A 89 -112.30 -15.78 38.49
CA THR A 89 -112.77 -14.81 37.46
C THR A 89 -111.68 -14.34 36.49
N SER A 90 -110.46 -14.88 36.55
CA SER A 90 -109.30 -14.37 35.81
C SER A 90 -108.97 -15.13 34.51
N GLY A 91 -109.60 -16.28 34.24
CA GLY A 91 -109.40 -17.00 32.98
C GLY A 91 -109.89 -18.45 32.99
N SER A 92 -109.90 -19.08 31.82
CA SER A 92 -110.34 -20.46 31.58
C SER A 92 -109.25 -21.28 30.88
N SER A 93 -109.10 -22.55 31.27
CA SER A 93 -108.19 -23.48 30.58
C SER A 93 -108.87 -24.03 29.32
N THR A 94 -108.15 -24.10 28.20
CA THR A 94 -108.72 -24.45 26.89
C THR A 94 -108.00 -25.64 26.26
N ALA A 95 -108.71 -26.74 25.99
CA ALA A 95 -108.23 -27.89 25.24
C ALA A 95 -109.11 -28.12 23.99
N VAL A 96 -108.53 -28.03 22.79
CA VAL A 96 -109.28 -28.20 21.53
C VAL A 96 -108.54 -29.15 20.60
N GLY A 97 -109.07 -30.35 20.37
CA GLY A 97 -108.49 -31.35 19.48
C GLY A 97 -108.55 -32.78 20.03
N TYR A 98 -108.17 -33.75 19.19
CA TYR A 98 -108.09 -35.16 19.58
C TYR A 98 -107.00 -35.37 20.64
N ASP A 99 -107.34 -35.89 21.82
CA ASP A 99 -106.44 -36.07 22.97
C ASP A 99 -105.66 -34.80 23.36
N ALA A 100 -106.26 -33.61 23.21
CA ALA A 100 -105.67 -32.35 23.67
C ALA A 100 -105.82 -32.21 25.20
N ILE A 101 -104.76 -31.86 25.93
CA ILE A 101 -104.79 -31.77 27.39
C ILE A 101 -104.24 -30.42 27.85
N ALA A 102 -105.07 -29.63 28.53
CA ALA A 102 -104.70 -28.38 29.18
C ALA A 102 -104.77 -28.57 30.71
N GLU A 103 -103.67 -29.02 31.33
CA GLU A 103 -103.59 -29.32 32.77
C GLU A 103 -103.25 -28.09 33.61
N GLY A 104 -102.48 -27.15 33.06
CA GLY A 104 -102.07 -25.96 33.80
C GLY A 104 -103.22 -24.96 33.99
N GLN A 105 -103.22 -24.21 35.09
CA GLN A 105 -104.18 -23.13 35.32
C GLN A 105 -104.12 -22.09 34.18
N TYR A 106 -105.23 -21.79 33.49
CA TYR A 106 -105.29 -20.90 32.32
C TYR A 106 -104.48 -21.36 31.11
N SER A 107 -104.11 -22.64 31.06
CA SER A 107 -103.34 -23.16 29.93
C SER A 107 -104.21 -23.32 28.67
N SER A 108 -103.58 -23.33 27.50
CA SER A 108 -104.25 -23.52 26.22
C SER A 108 -103.55 -24.61 25.41
N ALA A 109 -104.22 -25.72 25.14
CA ALA A 109 -103.75 -26.84 24.32
C ALA A 109 -104.64 -26.98 23.07
N ILE A 110 -104.11 -26.70 21.88
CA ILE A 110 -104.87 -26.74 20.63
C ILE A 110 -104.17 -27.62 19.59
N GLY A 111 -104.89 -28.62 19.09
CA GLY A 111 -104.44 -29.60 18.10
C GLY A 111 -104.41 -31.03 18.64
N SER A 112 -103.89 -31.98 17.86
CA SER A 112 -103.96 -33.41 18.19
C SER A 112 -102.83 -33.84 19.11
N LYS A 113 -103.14 -34.52 20.23
CA LYS A 113 -102.20 -35.01 21.26
C LYS A 113 -101.33 -33.92 21.89
N THR A 114 -101.87 -32.70 21.96
CA THR A 114 -101.13 -31.52 22.42
C THR A 114 -101.36 -31.31 23.91
N HIS A 115 -100.30 -31.09 24.68
CA HIS A 115 -100.33 -31.01 26.15
C HIS A 115 -99.79 -29.67 26.66
N ALA A 116 -100.63 -28.87 27.32
CA ALA A 116 -100.23 -27.65 28.02
C ALA A 116 -100.33 -27.90 29.54
N ILE A 117 -99.19 -28.15 30.18
CA ILE A 117 -99.09 -28.62 31.57
C ILE A 117 -98.76 -27.47 32.53
N GLY A 118 -97.89 -26.53 32.13
CA GLY A 118 -97.51 -25.40 32.98
C GLY A 118 -98.63 -24.37 33.17
N GLY A 119 -98.62 -23.64 34.28
CA GLY A 119 -99.60 -22.56 34.52
C GLY A 119 -99.50 -21.45 33.48
N ALA A 120 -100.61 -21.08 32.87
CA ALA A 120 -100.73 -20.14 31.76
C ALA A 120 -99.84 -20.49 30.55
N SER A 121 -99.53 -21.78 30.36
CA SER A 121 -98.77 -22.27 29.20
C SER A 121 -99.64 -22.39 27.95
N MET A 122 -99.01 -22.35 26.77
CA MET A 122 -99.69 -22.46 25.48
C MET A 122 -99.03 -23.52 24.61
N ALA A 123 -99.76 -24.57 24.26
CA ALA A 123 -99.32 -25.61 23.34
C ALA A 123 -100.23 -25.61 22.09
N PHE A 124 -99.65 -25.47 20.89
CA PHE A 124 -100.37 -25.41 19.62
C PHE A 124 -99.68 -26.27 18.56
N GLY A 125 -100.35 -27.30 18.02
CA GLY A 125 -99.80 -28.17 16.98
C GLY A 125 -100.23 -29.62 17.12
N VAL A 126 -99.49 -30.54 16.49
CA VAL A 126 -99.65 -31.98 16.71
C VAL A 126 -98.55 -32.47 17.64
N SER A 127 -98.91 -33.10 18.75
CA SER A 127 -97.97 -33.56 19.78
C SER A 127 -97.10 -32.44 20.36
N ALA A 128 -97.59 -31.19 20.37
CA ALA A 128 -96.86 -30.08 20.99
C ALA A 128 -97.01 -30.16 22.51
N ILE A 129 -95.94 -29.89 23.26
CA ILE A 129 -95.96 -30.00 24.73
C ILE A 129 -95.36 -28.73 25.34
N SER A 130 -96.10 -28.09 26.23
CA SER A 130 -95.68 -26.90 26.99
C SER A 130 -95.76 -27.21 28.48
N GLU A 131 -94.63 -27.57 29.09
CA GLU A 131 -94.53 -27.95 30.51
C GLU A 131 -94.19 -26.79 31.44
N GLY A 132 -93.40 -25.82 30.98
CA GLY A 132 -93.00 -24.69 31.83
C GLY A 132 -94.14 -23.71 32.11
N ASP A 133 -94.17 -23.10 33.30
CA ASP A 133 -95.11 -22.01 33.57
C ASP A 133 -94.90 -20.85 32.59
N ARG A 134 -95.99 -20.34 32.02
CA ARG A 134 -96.02 -19.28 31.00
C ARG A 134 -95.14 -19.60 29.78
N SER A 135 -94.93 -20.89 29.49
CA SER A 135 -94.20 -21.33 28.30
C SER A 135 -95.08 -21.39 27.06
N ILE A 136 -94.46 -21.42 25.88
CA ILE A 136 -95.15 -21.48 24.59
C ILE A 136 -94.50 -22.57 23.73
N ALA A 137 -95.26 -23.60 23.36
CA ALA A 137 -94.87 -24.61 22.37
C ALA A 137 -95.78 -24.51 21.13
N LEU A 138 -95.24 -24.06 19.99
CA LEU A 138 -95.99 -23.92 18.74
C LEU A 138 -95.32 -24.67 17.59
N GLY A 139 -96.00 -25.65 17.02
CA GLY A 139 -95.51 -26.49 15.91
C GLY A 139 -95.52 -27.97 16.25
N ALA A 140 -95.48 -28.82 15.22
CA ALA A 140 -95.55 -30.27 15.40
C ALA A 140 -94.38 -30.79 16.24
N SER A 141 -94.69 -31.48 17.34
CA SER A 141 -93.69 -32.03 18.27
C SER A 141 -92.74 -30.98 18.87
N SER A 142 -93.18 -29.72 18.97
CA SER A 142 -92.47 -28.69 19.73
C SER A 142 -92.56 -28.99 21.23
N TYR A 143 -91.51 -28.64 21.99
CA TYR A 143 -91.38 -28.99 23.40
C TYR A 143 -90.79 -27.82 24.21
N SER A 144 -91.61 -27.18 25.04
CA SER A 144 -91.22 -26.05 25.88
C SER A 144 -91.26 -26.45 27.36
N LEU A 145 -90.11 -26.70 27.97
CA LEU A 145 -89.98 -27.17 29.36
C LEU A 145 -89.65 -26.04 30.34
N GLY A 146 -88.83 -25.07 29.92
CA GLY A 146 -88.40 -24.00 30.81
C GLY A 146 -89.54 -23.04 31.19
N GLN A 147 -89.53 -22.51 32.41
CA GLN A 147 -90.44 -21.43 32.78
C GLN A 147 -90.19 -20.22 31.87
N TYR A 148 -91.26 -19.57 31.38
CA TYR A 148 -91.20 -18.46 30.42
C TYR A 148 -90.46 -18.78 29.10
N SER A 149 -90.34 -20.06 28.74
CA SER A 149 -89.65 -20.48 27.51
C SER A 149 -90.57 -20.45 26.28
N MET A 150 -89.96 -20.40 25.10
CA MET A 150 -90.67 -20.37 23.81
C MET A 150 -90.04 -21.34 22.81
N ALA A 151 -90.76 -22.41 22.45
CA ALA A 151 -90.41 -23.35 21.38
C ALA A 151 -91.35 -23.14 20.17
N LEU A 152 -90.84 -22.60 19.05
CA LEU A 152 -91.61 -22.37 17.82
C LEU A 152 -90.97 -23.09 16.63
N GLY A 153 -91.67 -24.08 16.08
CA GLY A 153 -91.23 -24.84 14.91
C GLY A 153 -91.30 -26.35 15.14
N ARG A 154 -91.23 -27.13 14.05
CA ARG A 154 -91.27 -28.59 14.10
C ARG A 154 -90.07 -29.11 14.92
N TYR A 155 -90.30 -29.98 15.90
CA TYR A 155 -89.26 -30.52 16.79
C TYR A 155 -88.40 -29.48 17.55
N SER A 156 -88.85 -28.22 17.65
CA SER A 156 -88.15 -27.20 18.44
C SER A 156 -88.20 -27.52 19.93
N LYS A 157 -87.12 -27.24 20.67
CA LYS A 157 -86.98 -27.56 22.10
C LYS A 157 -86.43 -26.38 22.89
N ALA A 158 -87.25 -25.79 23.75
CA ALA A 158 -86.85 -24.74 24.67
C ALA A 158 -86.85 -25.29 26.10
N LEU A 159 -85.70 -25.79 26.56
CA LEU A 159 -85.57 -26.52 27.83
C LEU A 159 -85.16 -25.61 29.00
N GLY A 160 -84.39 -24.56 28.73
CA GLY A 160 -83.94 -23.65 29.77
C GLY A 160 -85.00 -22.61 30.16
N LYS A 161 -84.94 -22.13 31.40
CA LYS A 161 -85.77 -20.99 31.85
C LYS A 161 -85.49 -19.76 30.98
N LEU A 162 -86.53 -19.03 30.56
CA LEU A 162 -86.43 -17.86 29.67
C LEU A 162 -85.74 -18.15 28.32
N SER A 163 -85.67 -19.41 27.90
CA SER A 163 -85.03 -19.80 26.63
C SER A 163 -85.97 -19.65 25.44
N ILE A 164 -85.39 -19.41 24.25
CA ILE A 164 -86.11 -19.27 23.00
C ILE A 164 -85.51 -20.23 21.98
N ALA A 165 -86.30 -21.20 21.50
CA ALA A 165 -85.95 -22.09 20.40
C ALA A 165 -86.92 -21.86 19.24
N MET A 166 -86.40 -21.37 18.12
CA MET A 166 -87.20 -21.01 16.94
C MET A 166 -86.60 -21.63 15.67
N GLY A 167 -87.38 -22.42 14.95
CA GLY A 167 -86.97 -23.13 13.75
C GLY A 167 -87.01 -24.65 13.90
N ASP A 168 -86.97 -25.37 12.77
CA ASP A 168 -87.06 -26.82 12.75
C ASP A 168 -85.85 -27.46 13.49
N SER A 169 -86.13 -28.30 14.47
CA SER A 169 -85.13 -28.97 15.32
C SER A 169 -84.17 -28.02 16.06
N SER A 170 -84.55 -26.76 16.27
CA SER A 170 -83.81 -25.82 17.12
C SER A 170 -83.84 -26.25 18.59
N LYS A 171 -82.74 -26.08 19.31
CA LYS A 171 -82.59 -26.54 20.70
C LYS A 171 -81.93 -25.46 21.56
N ALA A 172 -82.69 -24.87 22.47
CA ALA A 172 -82.20 -23.94 23.49
C ALA A 172 -82.28 -24.64 24.86
N GLU A 173 -81.16 -25.17 25.34
CA GLU A 173 -81.08 -26.01 26.55
C GLU A 173 -80.77 -25.19 27.81
N GLY A 174 -79.90 -24.18 27.67
CA GLY A 174 -79.47 -23.34 28.78
C GLY A 174 -80.51 -22.29 29.19
N ALA A 175 -80.42 -21.83 30.44
CA ALA A 175 -81.22 -20.68 30.89
C ALA A 175 -80.86 -19.43 30.08
N ASN A 176 -81.87 -18.64 29.70
CA ASN A 176 -81.73 -17.45 28.83
C ASN A 176 -81.07 -17.73 27.47
N ALA A 177 -80.99 -19.00 27.03
CA ALA A 177 -80.40 -19.36 25.75
C ALA A 177 -81.32 -19.02 24.57
N ILE A 178 -80.73 -18.65 23.44
CA ILE A 178 -81.46 -18.31 22.20
C ILE A 178 -80.93 -19.19 21.07
N ALA A 179 -81.79 -20.04 20.51
CA ALA A 179 -81.49 -20.87 19.35
C ALA A 179 -82.48 -20.53 18.21
N LEU A 180 -82.02 -19.87 17.16
CA LEU A 180 -82.85 -19.43 16.04
C LEU A 180 -82.29 -19.92 14.70
N GLY A 181 -83.00 -20.82 14.03
CA GLY A 181 -82.61 -21.43 12.76
C GLY A 181 -82.85 -22.95 12.73
N ASN A 182 -82.66 -23.56 11.56
CA ASN A 182 -82.75 -25.02 11.43
C ASN A 182 -81.60 -25.69 12.20
N ALA A 183 -81.91 -26.71 13.01
CA ALA A 183 -80.95 -27.52 13.76
C ALA A 183 -79.93 -26.72 14.60
N THR A 184 -80.32 -25.55 15.09
CA THR A 184 -79.50 -24.72 15.98
C THR A 184 -79.39 -25.31 17.38
N LYS A 185 -78.26 -25.07 18.05
CA LYS A 185 -78.02 -25.54 19.42
C LYS A 185 -77.42 -24.43 20.27
N ALA A 186 -78.13 -24.02 21.31
CA ALA A 186 -77.67 -23.13 22.37
C ALA A 186 -77.76 -23.90 23.69
N THR A 187 -76.63 -24.50 24.12
CA THR A 187 -76.63 -25.61 25.09
C THR A 187 -76.56 -25.14 26.55
N GLU A 188 -75.86 -24.04 26.81
CA GLU A 188 -75.56 -23.58 28.17
C GLU A 188 -76.11 -22.18 28.45
N ILE A 189 -76.01 -21.71 29.70
CA ILE A 189 -76.57 -20.43 30.14
C ILE A 189 -76.13 -19.26 29.27
N MET A 190 -77.09 -18.41 28.87
CA MET A 190 -76.90 -17.23 28.03
C MET A 190 -76.18 -17.50 26.69
N SER A 191 -76.17 -18.74 26.20
CA SER A 191 -75.65 -19.07 24.88
C SER A 191 -76.60 -18.62 23.77
N ILE A 192 -76.05 -18.16 22.64
CA ILE A 192 -76.81 -17.66 21.50
C ILE A 192 -76.33 -18.36 20.23
N ALA A 193 -77.23 -19.09 19.56
CA ALA A 193 -77.00 -19.74 18.29
C ALA A 193 -78.00 -19.24 17.23
N LEU A 194 -77.50 -18.61 16.17
CA LEU A 194 -78.30 -18.05 15.08
C LEU A 194 -77.80 -18.50 13.71
N GLY A 195 -78.64 -19.21 12.96
CA GLY A 195 -78.34 -19.68 11.60
C GLY A 195 -78.39 -21.20 11.46
N ASP A 196 -78.52 -21.69 10.22
CA ASP A 196 -78.60 -23.13 9.94
C ASP A 196 -77.43 -23.89 10.56
N THR A 197 -77.71 -24.87 11.43
CA THR A 197 -76.73 -25.69 12.16
C THR A 197 -75.75 -24.94 13.08
N ALA A 198 -76.01 -23.67 13.44
CA ALA A 198 -75.17 -22.93 14.37
C ALA A 198 -75.15 -23.58 15.77
N ASN A 199 -73.99 -23.63 16.41
CA ASN A 199 -73.78 -24.33 17.68
C ASN A 199 -72.99 -23.49 18.69
N ALA A 200 -73.68 -23.02 19.73
CA ALA A 200 -73.12 -22.36 20.90
C ALA A 200 -73.17 -23.35 22.09
N SER A 201 -72.04 -23.97 22.40
CA SER A 201 -71.98 -25.17 23.27
C SER A 201 -71.72 -24.86 24.75
N LYS A 202 -71.29 -23.65 25.09
CA LYS A 202 -70.85 -23.29 26.46
C LYS A 202 -71.45 -21.97 26.95
N ALA A 203 -71.29 -21.68 28.24
CA ALA A 203 -71.85 -20.49 28.86
C ALA A 203 -71.37 -19.22 28.15
N TYR A 204 -72.27 -18.26 27.94
CA TYR A 204 -72.01 -16.98 27.28
C TYR A 204 -71.46 -17.07 25.83
N SER A 205 -71.41 -18.28 25.24
CA SER A 205 -70.91 -18.48 23.88
C SER A 205 -71.90 -17.98 22.83
N MET A 206 -71.37 -17.45 21.72
CA MET A 206 -72.17 -16.85 20.67
C MET A 206 -71.76 -17.40 19.30
N ALA A 207 -72.66 -18.10 18.62
CA ALA A 207 -72.46 -18.63 17.27
C ALA A 207 -73.50 -18.03 16.32
N LEU A 208 -73.08 -17.14 15.41
CA LEU A 208 -73.98 -16.54 14.42
C LEU A 208 -73.45 -16.69 13.00
N GLY A 209 -74.24 -17.37 12.17
CA GLY A 209 -73.88 -17.76 10.81
C GLY A 209 -74.11 -19.26 10.60
N ALA A 210 -74.40 -19.64 9.36
CA ALA A 210 -74.62 -21.05 9.02
C ALA A 210 -73.37 -21.88 9.35
N SER A 211 -73.57 -22.95 10.12
CA SER A 211 -72.54 -23.85 10.64
C SER A 211 -71.44 -23.15 11.46
N SER A 212 -71.73 -21.99 12.06
CA SER A 212 -70.83 -21.36 13.03
C SER A 212 -70.78 -22.19 14.32
N VAL A 213 -69.61 -22.27 14.95
CA VAL A 213 -69.38 -23.08 16.15
C VAL A 213 -68.62 -22.27 17.18
N ALA A 214 -69.22 -22.06 18.34
CA ALA A 214 -68.57 -21.54 19.53
C ALA A 214 -68.55 -22.65 20.59
N SER A 215 -67.39 -23.27 20.78
CA SER A 215 -67.24 -24.53 21.56
C SER A 215 -66.91 -24.32 23.03
N GLU A 216 -66.44 -23.13 23.41
CA GLU A 216 -65.92 -22.81 24.74
C GLU A 216 -66.60 -21.59 25.38
N GLU A 217 -66.39 -21.40 26.68
CA GLU A 217 -66.96 -20.26 27.43
C GLU A 217 -66.50 -18.91 26.86
N ASN A 218 -67.42 -17.95 26.79
CA ASN A 218 -67.21 -16.63 26.19
C ASN A 218 -66.75 -16.63 24.71
N ALA A 219 -66.72 -17.79 24.05
CA ALA A 219 -66.28 -17.90 22.66
C ALA A 219 -67.31 -17.25 21.72
N ILE A 220 -66.83 -16.48 20.74
CA ILE A 220 -67.66 -15.78 19.77
C ILE A 220 -67.26 -16.19 18.36
N ALA A 221 -68.15 -16.90 17.66
CA ALA A 221 -68.02 -17.27 16.26
C ALA A 221 -69.05 -16.52 15.41
N LEU A 222 -68.59 -15.59 14.57
CA LEU A 222 -69.43 -14.78 13.70
C LEU A 222 -69.05 -14.97 12.22
N GLY A 223 -69.89 -15.66 11.45
CA GLY A 223 -69.67 -15.92 10.03
C GLY A 223 -70.05 -17.33 9.61
N ARG A 224 -70.14 -17.57 8.30
CA ARG A 224 -70.41 -18.93 7.79
C ARG A 224 -69.23 -19.83 8.08
N SER A 225 -69.46 -20.93 8.80
CA SER A 225 -68.43 -21.90 9.17
C SER A 225 -67.28 -21.30 9.99
N SER A 226 -67.51 -20.19 10.72
CA SER A 226 -66.54 -19.70 11.70
C SER A 226 -66.49 -20.65 12.91
N VAL A 227 -65.30 -20.80 13.49
CA VAL A 227 -65.08 -21.72 14.61
C VAL A 227 -64.25 -21.03 15.68
N ALA A 228 -64.84 -20.83 16.85
CA ALA A 228 -64.18 -20.34 18.05
C ALA A 228 -64.10 -21.51 19.06
N SER A 229 -62.92 -22.14 19.12
CA SER A 229 -62.67 -23.40 19.86
C SER A 229 -62.00 -23.20 21.22
N GLY A 230 -61.62 -21.98 21.59
CA GLY A 230 -60.98 -21.69 22.88
C GLY A 230 -61.80 -20.76 23.76
N THR A 231 -61.53 -20.79 25.06
CA THR A 231 -62.10 -19.83 26.02
C THR A 231 -61.71 -18.40 25.65
N ASP A 232 -62.66 -17.47 25.76
CA ASP A 232 -62.47 -16.05 25.39
C ASP A 232 -61.98 -15.82 23.94
N SER A 233 -62.21 -16.80 23.05
CA SER A 233 -61.76 -16.72 21.66
C SER A 233 -62.77 -16.01 20.75
N LEU A 234 -62.28 -15.34 19.71
CA LEU A 234 -63.07 -14.60 18.75
C LEU A 234 -62.74 -15.05 17.33
N ALA A 235 -63.70 -15.66 16.63
CA ALA A 235 -63.62 -16.00 15.21
C ALA A 235 -64.65 -15.18 14.41
N PHE A 236 -64.19 -14.15 13.71
CA PHE A 236 -65.03 -13.24 12.91
C PHE A 236 -64.69 -13.37 11.42
N GLY A 237 -65.61 -13.89 10.60
CA GLY A 237 -65.44 -14.07 9.16
C GLY A 237 -65.84 -15.46 8.68
N ARG A 238 -65.94 -15.66 7.36
CA ARG A 238 -66.20 -16.99 6.80
C ARG A 238 -64.99 -17.88 7.02
N GLN A 239 -65.19 -19.08 7.59
CA GLN A 239 -64.11 -20.05 7.84
C GLN A 239 -62.95 -19.48 8.69
N SER A 240 -63.20 -18.47 9.53
CA SER A 240 -62.23 -18.07 10.54
C SER A 240 -62.13 -19.14 11.62
N LEU A 241 -60.93 -19.38 12.12
CA LEU A 241 -60.62 -20.36 13.15
C LEU A 241 -59.81 -19.70 14.27
N ALA A 242 -60.43 -19.54 15.43
CA ALA A 242 -59.73 -19.22 16.67
C ALA A 242 -59.58 -20.54 17.45
N SER A 243 -58.41 -21.19 17.36
CA SER A 243 -58.24 -22.60 17.71
C SER A 243 -57.98 -22.89 19.18
N ALA A 244 -57.64 -21.87 19.98
CA ALA A 244 -57.28 -22.00 21.39
C ALA A 244 -57.65 -20.74 22.21
N ALA A 245 -57.32 -20.73 23.50
CA ALA A 245 -57.71 -19.67 24.43
C ALA A 245 -57.15 -18.29 24.01
N ASN A 246 -57.95 -17.24 24.22
CA ASN A 246 -57.64 -15.85 23.88
C ASN A 246 -57.28 -15.60 22.40
N ALA A 247 -57.56 -16.57 21.52
CA ALA A 247 -57.26 -16.46 20.10
C ALA A 247 -58.21 -15.48 19.42
N ILE A 248 -57.68 -14.57 18.59
CA ILE A 248 -58.46 -13.59 17.83
C ILE A 248 -58.21 -13.81 16.34
N ALA A 249 -59.21 -14.31 15.61
CA ALA A 249 -59.17 -14.56 14.18
C ALA A 249 -60.23 -13.71 13.45
N ILE A 250 -59.82 -12.63 12.76
CA ILE A 250 -60.70 -11.66 12.10
C ILE A 250 -60.40 -11.58 10.60
N GLY A 251 -61.30 -12.09 9.76
CA GLY A 251 -61.18 -12.16 8.32
C GLY A 251 -61.69 -13.50 7.78
N ALA A 252 -61.85 -13.60 6.45
CA ALA A 252 -62.16 -14.90 5.87
C ALA A 252 -60.91 -15.80 5.86
N GLU A 253 -61.06 -17.07 6.24
CA GLU A 253 -59.99 -18.08 6.24
C GLU A 253 -58.81 -17.73 7.18
N THR A 254 -59.06 -16.96 8.23
CA THR A 254 -58.06 -16.66 9.26
C THR A 254 -57.86 -17.82 10.22
N GLU A 255 -56.66 -17.93 10.78
CA GLU A 255 -56.32 -18.94 11.77
C GLU A 255 -55.48 -18.30 12.88
N ALA A 256 -55.94 -18.38 14.13
CA ALA A 256 -55.22 -17.90 15.30
C ALA A 256 -55.10 -19.01 16.36
N ALA A 257 -53.87 -19.26 16.79
CA ALA A 257 -53.52 -20.14 17.91
C ALA A 257 -53.66 -19.45 19.27
N GLU A 258 -53.17 -20.08 20.33
CA GLU A 258 -53.32 -19.60 21.71
C GLU A 258 -52.66 -18.23 21.93
N ASN A 259 -53.41 -17.31 22.54
CA ASN A 259 -53.00 -15.91 22.74
C ASN A 259 -52.56 -15.21 21.44
N ALA A 260 -52.96 -15.72 20.28
CA ALA A 260 -52.53 -15.20 18.99
C ALA A 260 -53.59 -14.30 18.36
N THR A 261 -53.15 -13.37 17.51
CA THR A 261 -54.02 -12.45 16.78
C THR A 261 -53.77 -12.56 15.29
N ALA A 262 -54.76 -13.04 14.53
CA ALA A 262 -54.76 -13.11 13.08
C ALA A 262 -55.82 -12.16 12.49
N ILE A 263 -55.42 -11.14 11.73
CA ILE A 263 -56.33 -10.16 11.13
C ILE A 263 -56.05 -9.98 9.63
N GLY A 264 -57.04 -10.23 8.79
CA GLY A 264 -56.95 -10.10 7.33
C GLY A 264 -57.25 -11.42 6.61
N ASN A 265 -57.69 -11.37 5.35
CA ASN A 265 -58.04 -12.59 4.63
C ASN A 265 -56.82 -13.55 4.51
N ASN A 266 -57.02 -14.81 4.91
CA ASN A 266 -55.98 -15.84 4.94
C ASN A 266 -54.75 -15.47 5.81
N ALA A 267 -54.90 -14.58 6.79
CA ALA A 267 -53.86 -14.32 7.81
C ALA A 267 -53.80 -15.50 8.80
N LYS A 268 -52.59 -15.95 9.15
CA LYS A 268 -52.38 -17.13 10.00
C LYS A 268 -51.36 -16.86 11.09
N ALA A 269 -51.83 -16.72 12.31
CA ALA A 269 -51.02 -16.62 13.53
C ALA A 269 -51.03 -17.98 14.23
N LYS A 270 -50.16 -18.90 13.80
CA LYS A 270 -50.15 -20.31 14.22
C LYS A 270 -49.31 -20.58 15.46
N GLY A 271 -48.37 -19.69 15.78
CA GLY A 271 -47.59 -19.81 17.00
C GLY A 271 -48.33 -19.26 18.22
N THR A 272 -48.01 -19.77 19.41
CA THR A 272 -48.47 -19.18 20.67
C THR A 272 -47.93 -17.76 20.81
N ASN A 273 -48.75 -16.83 21.32
CA ASN A 273 -48.41 -15.41 21.45
C ASN A 273 -48.00 -14.74 20.12
N SER A 274 -48.44 -15.27 18.98
CA SER A 274 -48.08 -14.72 17.66
C SER A 274 -49.08 -13.68 17.15
N MET A 275 -48.64 -12.85 16.21
CA MET A 275 -49.47 -11.82 15.57
C MET A 275 -49.28 -11.88 14.06
N ALA A 276 -50.35 -12.14 13.31
CA ALA A 276 -50.36 -12.09 11.85
C ALA A 276 -51.40 -11.08 11.37
N MET A 277 -50.97 -10.01 10.71
CA MET A 277 -51.85 -8.94 10.25
C MET A 277 -51.60 -8.60 8.79
N GLY A 278 -52.61 -8.73 7.94
CA GLY A 278 -52.55 -8.48 6.50
C GLY A 278 -52.89 -9.71 5.68
N PHE A 279 -53.28 -9.51 4.42
CA PHE A 279 -53.64 -10.60 3.51
C PHE A 279 -52.50 -11.62 3.38
N GLY A 280 -52.78 -12.88 3.69
CA GLY A 280 -51.80 -13.97 3.59
C GLY A 280 -50.58 -13.84 4.53
N SER A 281 -50.63 -12.99 5.55
CA SER A 281 -49.57 -12.92 6.57
C SER A 281 -49.47 -14.23 7.35
N LEU A 282 -48.26 -14.62 7.75
CA LEU A 282 -47.98 -15.88 8.43
C LEU A 282 -46.99 -15.67 9.58
N ALA A 283 -47.46 -15.87 10.79
CA ALA A 283 -46.66 -15.92 12.02
C ALA A 283 -46.71 -17.38 12.53
N ASP A 284 -45.72 -18.19 12.14
CA ASP A 284 -45.82 -19.67 12.21
C ASP A 284 -45.35 -20.25 13.56
N LYS A 285 -44.55 -19.50 14.31
CA LYS A 285 -43.81 -19.97 15.49
C LYS A 285 -44.04 -19.10 16.72
N VAL A 286 -43.53 -19.50 17.88
CA VAL A 286 -43.83 -18.84 19.16
C VAL A 286 -43.31 -17.39 19.16
N ASN A 287 -44.09 -16.46 19.73
CA ASN A 287 -43.76 -15.03 19.83
C ASN A 287 -43.44 -14.34 18.49
N THR A 288 -43.99 -14.83 17.38
CA THR A 288 -43.72 -14.25 16.06
C THR A 288 -44.64 -13.08 15.72
N ILE A 289 -44.12 -12.11 14.97
CA ILE A 289 -44.90 -10.96 14.48
C ILE A 289 -44.76 -10.87 12.95
N ALA A 290 -45.85 -11.05 12.22
CA ALA A 290 -45.94 -10.91 10.78
C ALA A 290 -46.97 -9.84 10.42
N LEU A 291 -46.51 -8.61 10.12
CA LEU A 291 -47.38 -7.49 9.74
C LEU A 291 -47.12 -7.07 8.29
N GLY A 292 -48.09 -7.27 7.41
CA GLY A 292 -48.02 -6.89 5.99
C GLY A 292 -48.59 -7.94 5.05
N ASN A 293 -48.90 -7.54 3.82
CA ASN A 293 -49.36 -8.48 2.79
C ASN A 293 -48.27 -9.54 2.51
N GLY A 294 -48.57 -10.81 2.76
CA GLY A 294 -47.65 -11.92 2.56
C GLY A 294 -46.38 -11.89 3.42
N SER A 295 -46.33 -11.12 4.50
CA SER A 295 -45.19 -11.15 5.42
C SER A 295 -45.16 -12.47 6.19
N GLN A 296 -43.95 -13.00 6.43
CA GLN A 296 -43.71 -14.33 6.96
C GLN A 296 -42.67 -14.28 8.08
N ALA A 297 -43.08 -14.59 9.31
CA ALA A 297 -42.20 -14.83 10.45
C ALA A 297 -42.26 -16.33 10.79
N LEU A 298 -41.18 -17.06 10.50
CA LEU A 298 -41.18 -18.52 10.36
C LEU A 298 -40.34 -19.27 11.41
N ALA A 299 -39.66 -18.53 12.29
CA ALA A 299 -38.87 -19.06 13.39
C ALA A 299 -39.24 -18.37 14.71
N ASP A 300 -38.90 -18.96 15.86
CA ASP A 300 -39.27 -18.42 17.17
C ASP A 300 -38.74 -16.98 17.35
N ASN A 301 -39.57 -16.12 17.96
CA ASN A 301 -39.32 -14.70 18.19
C ASN A 301 -39.04 -13.85 16.93
N ALA A 302 -39.28 -14.39 15.74
CA ALA A 302 -39.03 -13.68 14.49
C ALA A 302 -40.04 -12.55 14.24
N ILE A 303 -39.57 -11.46 13.64
CA ILE A 303 -40.37 -10.26 13.32
C ILE A 303 -40.24 -9.95 11.82
N ALA A 304 -41.35 -9.96 11.10
CA ALA A 304 -41.45 -9.61 9.69
C ALA A 304 -42.48 -8.51 9.46
N ILE A 305 -42.02 -7.26 9.29
CA ILE A 305 -42.89 -6.08 9.15
C ILE A 305 -42.71 -5.42 7.78
N GLY A 306 -43.76 -5.52 6.97
CA GLY A 306 -43.90 -4.98 5.63
C GLY A 306 -44.24 -6.06 4.59
N GLN A 307 -44.46 -5.66 3.34
CA GLN A 307 -44.98 -6.56 2.32
C GLN A 307 -43.92 -7.57 1.87
N GLY A 308 -44.29 -8.86 1.86
CA GLY A 308 -43.45 -9.94 1.36
C GLY A 308 -42.15 -10.19 2.15
N ASN A 309 -42.02 -9.64 3.35
CA ASN A 309 -40.84 -9.89 4.18
C ASN A 309 -40.78 -11.32 4.67
N LYS A 310 -39.56 -11.81 4.90
CA LYS A 310 -39.31 -13.17 5.35
C LYS A 310 -38.26 -13.20 6.47
N ALA A 311 -38.69 -13.50 7.68
CA ALA A 311 -37.81 -13.74 8.82
C ALA A 311 -37.78 -15.26 9.12
N ASP A 312 -36.77 -15.94 8.58
CA ASP A 312 -36.56 -17.39 8.66
C ASP A 312 -35.69 -17.81 9.86
N GLY A 313 -34.86 -16.91 10.38
CA GLY A 313 -33.97 -17.19 11.50
C GLY A 313 -34.64 -16.97 12.85
N VAL A 314 -34.22 -17.73 13.88
CA VAL A 314 -34.64 -17.49 15.26
C VAL A 314 -34.17 -16.10 15.68
N ASP A 315 -35.02 -15.35 16.40
CA ASP A 315 -34.79 -13.96 16.79
C ASP A 315 -34.47 -13.01 15.62
N ALA A 316 -34.87 -13.36 14.39
CA ALA A 316 -34.57 -12.57 13.20
C ALA A 316 -35.58 -11.42 13.00
N ILE A 317 -35.11 -10.29 12.47
CA ILE A 317 -35.94 -9.09 12.21
C ILE A 317 -35.81 -8.64 10.76
N ALA A 318 -36.87 -8.80 9.97
CA ALA A 318 -36.99 -8.31 8.60
C ALA A 318 -37.98 -7.13 8.52
N LEU A 319 -37.48 -5.92 8.27
CA LEU A 319 -38.29 -4.68 8.19
C LEU A 319 -38.05 -3.96 6.85
N GLY A 320 -39.12 -3.69 6.11
CA GLY A 320 -39.07 -3.12 4.76
C GLY A 320 -40.04 -3.79 3.78
N ASN A 321 -39.75 -3.75 2.48
CA ASN A 321 -40.50 -4.49 1.46
C ASN A 321 -39.60 -5.57 0.86
N GLY A 322 -40.02 -6.84 0.89
CA GLY A 322 -39.24 -7.97 0.39
C GLY A 322 -37.92 -8.20 1.14
N SER A 323 -37.78 -7.69 2.37
CA SER A 323 -36.60 -7.90 3.21
C SER A 323 -36.52 -9.35 3.71
N GLN A 324 -35.32 -9.89 3.80
CA GLN A 324 -35.06 -11.28 4.21
C GLN A 324 -34.02 -11.35 5.33
N SER A 325 -34.39 -11.95 6.45
CA SER A 325 -33.49 -12.25 7.58
C SER A 325 -33.49 -13.75 7.83
N ARG A 326 -32.42 -14.44 7.42
CA ARG A 326 -32.37 -15.91 7.31
C ARG A 326 -31.44 -16.57 8.32
N GLY A 327 -30.41 -15.87 8.78
CA GLY A 327 -29.51 -16.37 9.83
C GLY A 327 -30.12 -16.20 11.22
N LEU A 328 -29.58 -16.91 12.20
CA LEU A 328 -29.90 -16.75 13.62
C LEU A 328 -29.55 -15.33 14.10
N ASN A 329 -30.42 -14.68 14.88
CA ASN A 329 -30.22 -13.33 15.43
C ASN A 329 -29.87 -12.27 14.36
N THR A 330 -30.47 -12.36 13.16
CA THR A 330 -30.19 -11.44 12.05
C THR A 330 -31.14 -10.26 12.01
N ILE A 331 -30.68 -9.15 11.43
CA ILE A 331 -31.51 -7.98 11.18
C ILE A 331 -31.33 -7.53 9.73
N ALA A 332 -32.40 -7.50 8.96
CA ALA A 332 -32.45 -6.90 7.63
C ALA A 332 -33.43 -5.72 7.66
N LEU A 333 -32.90 -4.51 7.42
CA LEU A 333 -33.63 -3.25 7.48
C LEU A 333 -33.49 -2.49 6.15
N GLY A 334 -34.57 -2.47 5.37
CA GLY A 334 -34.66 -1.79 4.07
C GLY A 334 -35.30 -2.66 3.00
N THR A 335 -35.76 -2.04 1.91
CA THR A 335 -36.32 -2.75 0.76
C THR A 335 -35.32 -3.75 0.19
N ALA A 336 -35.73 -5.01 0.02
CA ALA A 336 -34.90 -6.10 -0.48
C ALA A 336 -33.54 -6.26 0.25
N SER A 337 -33.44 -5.80 1.49
CA SER A 337 -32.28 -6.08 2.35
C SER A 337 -32.22 -7.58 2.68
N ASN A 338 -31.02 -8.13 2.79
CA ASN A 338 -30.80 -9.56 2.93
C ASN A 338 -29.71 -9.86 3.97
N ALA A 339 -30.08 -10.38 5.13
CA ALA A 339 -29.15 -10.79 6.18
C ALA A 339 -29.17 -12.32 6.29
N THR A 340 -28.07 -12.99 5.91
CA THR A 340 -28.01 -14.48 5.86
C THR A 340 -26.98 -15.08 6.78
N GLY A 341 -25.89 -14.36 7.11
CA GLY A 341 -24.93 -14.81 8.11
C GLY A 341 -25.51 -14.67 9.51
N ASP A 342 -25.26 -15.61 10.42
CA ASP A 342 -25.73 -15.51 11.80
C ASP A 342 -25.22 -14.23 12.47
N LYS A 343 -26.05 -13.58 13.30
CA LYS A 343 -25.77 -12.32 14.00
C LYS A 343 -25.45 -11.15 13.07
N SER A 344 -25.80 -11.23 11.79
CA SER A 344 -25.51 -10.18 10.81
C SER A 344 -26.57 -9.07 10.79
N LEU A 345 -26.15 -7.89 10.33
CA LEU A 345 -26.99 -6.71 10.12
C LEU A 345 -26.86 -6.20 8.69
N ALA A 346 -27.95 -6.25 7.92
CA ALA A 346 -28.07 -5.61 6.61
C ALA A 346 -28.92 -4.33 6.74
N LEU A 347 -28.28 -3.16 6.71
CA LEU A 347 -28.92 -1.86 6.90
C LEU A 347 -28.88 -1.04 5.61
N GLY A 348 -29.97 -1.02 4.86
CA GLY A 348 -30.13 -0.26 3.62
C GLY A 348 -30.83 -1.06 2.51
N SER A 349 -31.37 -0.36 1.50
CA SER A 349 -32.00 -1.00 0.34
C SER A 349 -30.99 -1.89 -0.39
N ASN A 350 -31.37 -3.13 -0.73
CA ASN A 350 -30.50 -4.13 -1.36
C ASN A 350 -29.17 -4.40 -0.63
N SER A 351 -29.03 -4.01 0.64
CA SER A 351 -27.85 -4.38 1.41
C SER A 351 -27.84 -5.89 1.69
N SER A 352 -26.66 -6.52 1.65
CA SER A 352 -26.50 -7.97 1.83
C SER A 352 -25.41 -8.25 2.86
N ALA A 353 -25.78 -8.82 4.01
CA ALA A 353 -24.84 -9.24 5.05
C ALA A 353 -24.80 -10.77 5.10
N ASN A 354 -23.81 -11.35 4.43
CA ASN A 354 -23.67 -12.80 4.24
C ASN A 354 -22.67 -13.44 5.20
N GLY A 355 -21.65 -12.68 5.65
CA GLY A 355 -20.71 -13.15 6.66
C GLY A 355 -21.35 -13.27 8.04
N ILE A 356 -20.87 -14.21 8.85
CA ILE A 356 -21.26 -14.35 10.25
C ILE A 356 -20.78 -13.13 11.03
N ASN A 357 -21.64 -12.57 11.89
CA ASN A 357 -21.33 -11.40 12.71
C ASN A 357 -20.84 -10.20 11.86
N SER A 358 -21.39 -10.05 10.66
CA SER A 358 -21.05 -8.99 9.71
C SER A 358 -22.10 -7.89 9.67
N VAL A 359 -21.70 -6.70 9.21
CA VAL A 359 -22.59 -5.55 9.03
C VAL A 359 -22.43 -4.99 7.62
N ALA A 360 -23.50 -5.00 6.83
CA ALA A 360 -23.58 -4.27 5.56
C ALA A 360 -24.30 -2.94 5.78
N LEU A 361 -23.57 -1.82 5.69
CA LEU A 361 -24.04 -0.49 6.05
C LEU A 361 -24.20 0.42 4.83
N GLY A 362 -25.46 0.71 4.49
CA GLY A 362 -25.88 1.56 3.38
C GLY A 362 -26.41 0.75 2.19
N ALA A 363 -27.15 1.41 1.30
CA ALA A 363 -27.75 0.77 0.13
C ALA A 363 -26.72 0.03 -0.74
N ASP A 364 -27.08 -1.14 -1.25
CA ASP A 364 -26.24 -1.98 -2.11
C ASP A 364 -24.89 -2.42 -1.48
N SER A 365 -24.70 -2.24 -0.17
CA SER A 365 -23.49 -2.70 0.51
C SER A 365 -23.51 -4.20 0.68
N ILE A 366 -22.35 -4.83 0.55
CA ILE A 366 -22.18 -6.28 0.65
C ILE A 366 -21.10 -6.58 1.69
N ALA A 367 -21.46 -7.33 2.72
CA ALA A 367 -20.55 -7.84 3.75
C ALA A 367 -20.49 -9.37 3.67
N ASP A 368 -19.56 -9.89 2.85
CA ASP A 368 -19.38 -11.34 2.65
C ASP A 368 -18.38 -11.98 3.61
N LEU A 369 -17.67 -11.17 4.40
CA LEU A 369 -16.63 -11.63 5.31
C LEU A 369 -17.13 -11.60 6.76
N ASP A 370 -16.85 -12.66 7.50
CA ASP A 370 -17.17 -12.76 8.92
C ASP A 370 -16.50 -11.65 9.74
N ASN A 371 -17.18 -11.16 10.77
CA ASN A 371 -16.65 -10.15 11.70
C ASN A 371 -16.21 -8.83 11.02
N THR A 372 -16.90 -8.41 9.97
CA THR A 372 -16.57 -7.17 9.24
C THR A 372 -17.73 -6.18 9.19
N VAL A 373 -17.40 -4.90 9.05
CA VAL A 373 -18.35 -3.85 8.66
C VAL A 373 -18.01 -3.42 7.24
N SER A 374 -18.89 -3.71 6.29
CA SER A 374 -18.78 -3.22 4.91
C SER A 374 -19.63 -1.98 4.73
N VAL A 375 -19.01 -0.90 4.24
CA VAL A 375 -19.69 0.36 3.89
C VAL A 375 -19.94 0.48 2.39
N GLY A 376 -19.88 -0.62 1.64
CA GLY A 376 -19.96 -0.63 0.18
C GLY A 376 -19.84 -2.03 -0.41
N ASN A 377 -19.32 -2.13 -1.63
CA ASN A 377 -19.01 -3.38 -2.33
C ASN A 377 -17.79 -3.17 -3.27
N SER A 378 -17.52 -4.12 -4.16
CA SER A 378 -16.34 -4.09 -5.05
C SER A 378 -16.34 -2.90 -6.03
N SER A 379 -17.52 -2.44 -6.47
CA SER A 379 -17.67 -1.31 -7.41
C SER A 379 -18.10 -0.01 -6.73
N LEU A 380 -18.83 -0.09 -5.63
CA LEU A 380 -19.31 1.06 -4.85
C LEU A 380 -18.57 1.15 -3.52
N LYS A 381 -17.65 2.11 -3.40
CA LYS A 381 -16.92 2.39 -2.15
C LYS A 381 -17.39 3.72 -1.56
N ARG A 382 -17.42 3.83 -0.23
CA ARG A 382 -17.83 5.06 0.46
C ARG A 382 -16.67 5.66 1.23
N LYS A 383 -16.62 6.99 1.27
CA LYS A 383 -15.78 7.72 2.23
C LYS A 383 -16.42 7.61 3.61
N ILE A 384 -15.60 7.30 4.61
CA ILE A 384 -15.99 7.43 6.02
C ILE A 384 -15.55 8.83 6.46
N VAL A 385 -16.52 9.72 6.66
CA VAL A 385 -16.28 11.14 6.99
C VAL A 385 -16.59 11.42 8.45
N ASN A 386 -16.13 12.56 8.97
CA ASN A 386 -16.31 12.97 10.38
C ASN A 386 -15.67 12.00 11.40
N VAL A 387 -14.55 11.37 11.01
CA VAL A 387 -13.76 10.50 11.87
C VAL A 387 -12.83 11.35 12.73
N LYS A 388 -13.01 11.33 14.05
CA LYS A 388 -12.09 11.95 15.01
C LYS A 388 -10.73 11.26 14.96
N ASN A 389 -9.65 11.97 15.31
CA ASN A 389 -8.33 11.37 15.40
C ASN A 389 -8.34 10.15 16.34
N GLY A 390 -7.89 9.00 15.85
CA GLY A 390 -7.69 7.81 16.66
C GLY A 390 -6.45 7.92 17.54
N ALA A 391 -6.36 7.14 18.61
CA ALA A 391 -5.14 7.06 19.39
C ALA A 391 -4.00 6.41 18.57
N ILE A 392 -2.80 7.00 18.59
CA ILE A 392 -1.61 6.42 17.95
C ILE A 392 -0.75 5.78 19.05
N LYS A 393 -1.01 4.50 19.33
CA LYS A 393 -0.34 3.65 20.32
C LYS A 393 -0.30 2.21 19.80
N SER A 394 0.62 1.38 20.31
CA SER A 394 0.88 0.02 19.80
C SER A 394 -0.32 -0.93 19.87
N ASP A 395 -1.25 -0.69 20.78
CA ASP A 395 -2.45 -1.47 21.08
C ASP A 395 -3.75 -0.68 20.78
N SER A 396 -3.69 0.30 19.86
CA SER A 396 -4.88 1.03 19.42
C SER A 396 -5.69 0.25 18.39
N TYR A 397 -7.01 0.33 18.50
CA TYR A 397 -7.97 -0.20 17.51
C TYR A 397 -8.83 0.91 16.88
N ASP A 398 -8.47 2.17 17.13
CA ASP A 398 -9.19 3.31 16.57
C ASP A 398 -8.89 3.46 15.08
N ALA A 399 -9.88 3.89 14.30
CA ALA A 399 -9.65 4.33 12.93
C ALA A 399 -8.80 5.62 12.94
N ILE A 400 -7.79 5.68 12.07
CA ILE A 400 -7.04 6.91 11.80
C ILE A 400 -7.75 7.74 10.73
N ASN A 401 -7.60 9.06 10.78
CA ASN A 401 -8.08 9.94 9.73
C ASN A 401 -6.93 10.57 8.91
N GLY A 402 -7.28 11.29 7.84
CA GLY A 402 -6.30 11.90 6.94
C GLY A 402 -5.36 12.90 7.61
N SER A 403 -5.80 13.62 8.65
CA SER A 403 -4.94 14.60 9.35
C SER A 403 -3.77 13.94 10.10
N GLN A 404 -3.99 12.72 10.62
CA GLN A 404 -2.95 11.96 11.31
C GLN A 404 -1.92 11.42 10.33
N LEU A 405 -2.38 10.89 9.19
CA LEU A 405 -1.48 10.44 8.13
C LEU A 405 -0.68 11.61 7.55
N TYR A 406 -1.35 12.76 7.31
CA TYR A 406 -0.69 13.99 6.89
C TYR A 406 0.39 14.45 7.87
N ALA A 407 0.13 14.44 9.18
CA ALA A 407 1.11 14.82 10.19
C ALA A 407 2.37 13.92 10.17
N ILE A 408 2.21 12.63 9.87
CA ILE A 408 3.34 11.71 9.69
C ILE A 408 4.10 12.05 8.40
N SER A 409 3.41 12.21 7.26
CA SER A 409 4.04 12.61 5.98
C SER A 409 4.79 13.93 6.11
N ASP A 410 4.23 14.92 6.82
CA ASP A 410 4.84 16.23 7.07
C ASP A 410 6.08 16.11 7.95
N SER A 411 6.05 15.25 8.97
CA SER A 411 7.25 14.94 9.77
C SER A 411 8.37 14.36 8.91
N VAL A 412 8.05 13.45 7.99
CA VAL A 412 9.03 12.86 7.06
C VAL A 412 9.60 13.92 6.11
N ALA A 413 8.74 14.71 5.47
CA ALA A 413 9.15 15.78 4.56
C ALA A 413 10.11 16.78 5.23
N LYS A 414 9.78 17.24 6.44
CA LYS A 414 10.62 18.15 7.23
C LYS A 414 11.98 17.54 7.59
N ARG A 415 12.04 16.24 7.86
CA ARG A 415 13.30 15.54 8.17
C ARG A 415 14.18 15.31 6.94
N LEU A 416 13.59 15.15 5.76
CA LEU A 416 14.34 15.10 4.51
C LEU A 416 14.94 16.49 4.18
N GLY A 417 14.23 17.58 4.47
CA GLY A 417 14.69 18.93 4.15
C GLY A 417 14.71 19.16 2.63
N GLY A 418 15.58 20.05 2.15
CA GLY A 418 15.70 20.34 0.70
C GLY A 418 14.42 20.86 0.04
N GLY A 419 13.48 21.41 0.82
CA GLY A 419 12.18 21.86 0.30
C GLY A 419 11.17 20.74 0.04
N ALA A 420 11.43 19.50 0.50
CA ALA A 420 10.42 18.45 0.51
C ALA A 420 9.18 18.90 1.31
N ALA A 421 7.99 18.60 0.79
CA ALA A 421 6.71 18.96 1.37
C ALA A 421 5.69 17.84 1.12
N VAL A 422 4.56 17.89 1.81
CA VAL A 422 3.44 16.97 1.55
C VAL A 422 2.55 17.55 0.46
N ASP A 423 2.26 16.76 -0.56
CA ASP A 423 1.26 17.07 -1.58
C ASP A 423 -0.13 17.13 -0.93
N VAL A 424 -0.86 18.22 -1.18
CA VAL A 424 -2.14 18.49 -0.54
C VAL A 424 -3.29 17.64 -1.09
N ASP A 425 -3.13 17.08 -2.28
CA ASP A 425 -4.18 16.35 -2.98
C ASP A 425 -4.15 14.86 -2.64
N ASP A 426 -2.96 14.27 -2.48
CA ASP A 426 -2.80 12.82 -2.26
C ASP A 426 -1.96 12.42 -1.03
N GLY A 427 -1.34 13.38 -0.34
CA GLY A 427 -0.54 13.13 0.86
C GLY A 427 0.85 12.53 0.61
N THR A 428 1.30 12.44 -0.65
CA THR A 428 2.66 12.00 -0.99
C THR A 428 3.71 13.04 -0.59
N VAL A 429 4.95 12.62 -0.35
CA VAL A 429 6.05 13.53 -0.04
C VAL A 429 6.78 13.90 -1.33
N THR A 430 6.83 15.19 -1.65
CA THR A 430 7.56 15.70 -2.81
C THR A 430 9.07 15.49 -2.63
N ALA A 431 9.75 15.25 -3.74
CA ALA A 431 11.18 14.99 -3.73
C ALA A 431 11.95 16.21 -3.15
N PRO A 432 12.88 16.03 -2.19
CA PRO A 432 13.74 17.10 -1.74
C PRO A 432 14.63 17.57 -2.90
N THR A 433 15.17 18.77 -2.84
CA THR A 433 16.21 19.27 -3.75
C THR A 433 17.43 19.71 -2.93
N TYR A 434 18.52 18.96 -3.05
CA TYR A 434 19.81 19.29 -2.47
C TYR A 434 20.69 19.94 -3.54
N ASN A 435 20.98 21.22 -3.39
CA ASN A 435 21.85 21.97 -4.31
C ASN A 435 23.32 21.79 -3.93
N LEU A 436 24.00 20.90 -4.64
CA LEU A 436 25.43 20.64 -4.47
C LEU A 436 26.23 21.35 -5.57
N LYS A 437 27.54 21.48 -5.39
CA LYS A 437 28.43 22.09 -6.41
C LYS A 437 28.40 21.35 -7.75
N ASN A 438 28.14 20.03 -7.72
CA ASN A 438 28.00 19.17 -8.91
C ASN A 438 26.52 18.97 -9.32
N GLY A 439 25.73 20.04 -9.23
CA GLY A 439 24.31 20.06 -9.62
C GLY A 439 23.33 19.62 -8.53
N SER A 440 22.04 19.78 -8.82
CA SER A 440 20.95 19.47 -7.89
C SER A 440 20.65 17.97 -7.86
N LYS A 441 20.45 17.42 -6.65
CA LYS A 441 20.04 16.03 -6.43
C LYS A 441 18.71 15.98 -5.71
N ASN A 442 17.84 15.08 -6.15
CA ASN A 442 16.46 15.04 -5.68
C ASN A 442 16.17 13.97 -4.61
N ASN A 443 17.24 13.36 -4.06
CA ASN A 443 17.15 12.37 -3.00
C ASN A 443 18.46 12.31 -2.22
N VAL A 444 18.40 11.79 -0.99
CA VAL A 444 19.54 11.74 -0.06
C VAL A 444 20.67 10.88 -0.60
N GLY A 445 20.38 9.70 -1.16
CA GLY A 445 21.41 8.78 -1.66
C GLY A 445 22.25 9.39 -2.76
N ALA A 446 21.62 10.03 -3.74
CA ALA A 446 22.31 10.71 -4.83
C ALA A 446 23.10 11.95 -4.34
N ALA A 447 22.58 12.67 -3.34
CA ALA A 447 23.30 13.78 -2.73
C ALA A 447 24.56 13.30 -1.99
N LEU A 448 24.45 12.23 -1.21
CA LEU A 448 25.58 11.64 -0.49
C LEU A 448 26.62 11.05 -1.45
N ALA A 449 26.20 10.38 -2.53
CA ALA A 449 27.13 9.87 -3.55
C ALA A 449 27.98 11.00 -4.18
N VAL A 450 27.37 12.16 -4.46
CA VAL A 450 28.14 13.33 -4.94
C VAL A 450 29.18 13.77 -3.91
N LEU A 451 28.80 13.88 -2.64
CA LEU A 451 29.74 14.27 -1.59
C LEU A 451 30.86 13.23 -1.43
N ASP A 452 30.52 11.96 -1.50
CA ASP A 452 31.46 10.85 -1.42
C ASP A 452 32.51 10.91 -2.55
N GLU A 453 32.06 11.14 -3.79
CA GLU A 453 32.91 11.14 -4.98
C GLU A 453 33.70 12.45 -5.21
N ASN A 454 33.16 13.60 -4.80
CA ASN A 454 33.63 14.92 -5.25
C ASN A 454 34.25 15.79 -4.15
N THR A 455 34.45 15.27 -2.94
CA THR A 455 35.13 16.01 -1.85
C THR A 455 36.50 15.42 -1.52
N LEU A 456 37.38 16.20 -0.88
CA LEU A 456 38.65 15.67 -0.36
C LEU A 456 38.35 14.74 0.80
N GLN A 457 38.45 13.44 0.56
CA GLN A 457 38.16 12.43 1.58
C GLN A 457 39.40 12.05 2.37
N TRP A 458 39.20 11.74 3.64
CA TRP A 458 40.23 11.11 4.46
C TRP A 458 40.43 9.66 4.01
N ASP A 459 41.62 9.34 3.49
CA ASP A 459 42.02 7.97 3.23
C ASP A 459 42.49 7.34 4.54
N GLN A 460 41.61 6.55 5.15
CA GLN A 460 41.87 5.92 6.45
C GLN A 460 43.07 4.96 6.42
N THR A 461 43.37 4.36 5.26
CA THR A 461 44.50 3.42 5.13
C THR A 461 45.84 4.13 5.03
N LYS A 462 45.87 5.28 4.35
CA LYS A 462 47.08 6.10 4.20
C LYS A 462 47.27 7.11 5.33
N GLY A 463 46.23 7.34 6.14
CA GLY A 463 46.25 8.32 7.23
C GLY A 463 46.44 9.75 6.72
N LYS A 464 45.88 10.08 5.55
CA LYS A 464 46.02 11.38 4.87
C LYS A 464 44.74 11.74 4.13
N TYR A 465 44.53 13.03 3.86
CA TYR A 465 43.54 13.43 2.87
C TYR A 465 44.00 13.07 1.47
N SER A 466 43.10 12.46 0.69
CA SER A 466 43.36 12.08 -0.71
C SER A 466 42.82 13.16 -1.64
N ALA A 467 43.67 13.61 -2.56
CA ALA A 467 43.25 14.43 -3.70
C ALA A 467 42.73 13.59 -4.87
N ALA A 468 42.66 12.26 -4.72
CA ALA A 468 42.11 11.43 -5.78
C ALA A 468 40.59 11.61 -5.89
N HIS A 469 40.08 11.63 -7.11
CA HIS A 469 38.67 11.85 -7.43
C HIS A 469 38.07 10.61 -8.12
N GLY A 470 36.80 10.31 -7.82
CA GLY A 470 36.05 9.18 -8.39
C GLY A 470 36.30 7.83 -7.68
N THR A 471 35.26 6.99 -7.65
CA THR A 471 35.21 5.73 -6.88
C THR A 471 35.74 4.51 -7.64
N SER A 472 35.65 4.51 -8.97
CA SER A 472 35.97 3.34 -9.81
C SER A 472 37.40 3.32 -10.36
N SER A 473 38.09 4.46 -10.37
CA SER A 473 39.48 4.58 -10.85
C SER A 473 40.11 5.88 -10.34
N PRO A 474 40.58 5.92 -9.07
CA PRO A 474 41.08 7.14 -8.46
C PRO A 474 42.33 7.62 -9.20
N THR A 475 42.21 8.71 -9.95
CA THR A 475 43.36 9.40 -10.56
C THR A 475 43.88 10.45 -9.60
N ALA A 476 45.21 10.65 -9.58
CA ALA A 476 45.78 11.77 -8.87
C ALA A 476 45.23 13.08 -9.46
N SER A 477 44.66 13.96 -8.63
CA SER A 477 44.18 15.26 -9.08
C SER A 477 45.15 16.37 -8.67
N VAL A 478 45.10 17.48 -9.41
CA VAL A 478 45.82 18.70 -9.07
C VAL A 478 45.02 19.49 -8.04
N ILE A 479 45.69 19.92 -6.97
CA ILE A 479 45.15 20.92 -6.06
C ILE A 479 45.60 22.29 -6.56
N THR A 480 44.67 23.10 -7.06
CA THR A 480 44.90 24.47 -7.52
C THR A 480 44.35 25.48 -6.49
N ASP A 481 44.62 26.76 -6.70
CA ASP A 481 44.27 27.85 -5.78
C ASP A 481 44.93 27.71 -4.39
N VAL A 482 46.09 27.04 -4.37
CA VAL A 482 46.98 26.97 -3.20
C VAL A 482 47.70 28.30 -3.09
N ALA A 483 47.37 29.07 -2.05
CA ALA A 483 48.08 30.31 -1.72
C ALA A 483 49.57 30.02 -1.42
N ASP A 484 50.43 31.03 -1.60
CA ASP A 484 51.86 30.90 -1.29
C ASP A 484 52.06 30.45 0.17
N GLY A 485 52.63 29.27 0.36
CA GLY A 485 52.91 28.73 1.68
C GLY A 485 54.08 29.47 2.33
N THR A 486 54.09 29.62 3.64
CA THR A 486 55.24 30.23 4.31
C THR A 486 56.48 29.37 4.11
N ILE A 487 57.57 29.91 3.55
CA ILE A 487 58.83 29.17 3.37
C ILE A 487 59.70 29.35 4.62
N SER A 488 59.63 28.37 5.53
CA SER A 488 60.46 28.31 6.75
C SER A 488 60.69 26.86 7.18
N ALA A 489 61.69 26.63 8.04
CA ALA A 489 62.06 25.28 8.50
C ALA A 489 60.94 24.55 9.26
N SER A 490 59.99 25.28 9.84
CA SER A 490 58.88 24.73 10.62
C SER A 490 57.55 24.70 9.87
N SER A 491 57.49 25.24 8.64
CA SER A 491 56.23 25.38 7.90
C SER A 491 55.55 24.03 7.66
N LYS A 492 54.20 24.05 7.70
CA LYS A 492 53.31 22.93 7.34
C LYS A 492 52.38 23.30 6.19
N ASP A 493 52.58 24.47 5.61
CA ASP A 493 51.81 24.94 4.47
C ASP A 493 52.22 24.15 3.22
N ALA A 494 51.26 23.89 2.33
CA ALA A 494 51.59 23.42 1.00
C ALA A 494 52.27 24.56 0.22
N VAL A 495 53.31 24.24 -0.55
CA VAL A 495 53.94 25.18 -1.49
C VAL A 495 53.34 25.00 -2.87
N ASN A 496 53.21 26.09 -3.62
CA ASN A 496 52.62 26.06 -4.96
C ASN A 496 53.69 26.14 -6.06
N GLY A 497 53.23 26.16 -7.32
CA GLY A 497 54.11 26.15 -8.50
C GLY A 497 54.97 27.40 -8.67
N SER A 498 54.50 28.59 -8.27
CA SER A 498 55.28 29.84 -8.39
C SER A 498 56.49 29.84 -7.45
N GLN A 499 56.31 29.35 -6.22
CA GLN A 499 57.39 29.24 -5.24
C GLN A 499 58.49 28.26 -5.68
N LEU A 500 58.11 27.10 -6.23
CA LEU A 500 59.06 26.15 -6.80
C LEU A 500 59.73 26.69 -8.06
N LYS A 501 59.00 27.44 -8.89
CA LYS A 501 59.54 28.07 -10.09
C LYS A 501 60.62 29.11 -9.75
N ALA A 502 60.39 29.96 -8.75
CA ALA A 502 61.40 30.91 -8.28
C ALA A 502 62.70 30.22 -7.85
N THR A 503 62.58 29.11 -7.11
CA THR A 503 63.75 28.29 -6.74
C THR A 503 64.46 27.70 -7.97
N ASN A 504 63.71 27.23 -8.96
CA ASN A 504 64.29 26.67 -10.18
C ASN A 504 64.98 27.75 -11.06
N ASP A 505 64.45 28.98 -11.09
CA ASP A 505 65.09 30.09 -11.80
C ASP A 505 66.46 30.43 -11.17
N ASP A 506 66.56 30.42 -9.84
CA ASP A 506 67.84 30.59 -9.14
C ASP A 506 68.84 29.46 -9.47
N VAL A 507 68.35 28.21 -9.60
CA VAL A 507 69.18 27.07 -10.00
C VAL A 507 69.66 27.20 -11.45
N GLU A 508 68.82 27.67 -12.36
CA GLU A 508 69.18 27.92 -13.75
C GLU A 508 70.23 29.04 -13.85
N ALA A 509 70.06 30.13 -13.09
CA ALA A 509 71.05 31.19 -12.99
C ALA A 509 72.41 30.69 -12.47
N ASN A 510 72.41 29.84 -11.44
CA ASN A 510 73.63 29.20 -10.95
C ASN A 510 74.27 28.29 -12.02
N THR A 511 73.46 27.58 -12.80
CA THR A 511 73.94 26.74 -13.91
C THR A 511 74.63 27.59 -14.99
N ALA A 512 74.05 28.73 -15.35
CA ALA A 512 74.65 29.69 -16.29
C ALA A 512 75.96 30.31 -15.74
N ASN A 513 75.99 30.63 -14.45
CA ASN A 513 77.21 31.12 -13.78
C ASN A 513 78.34 30.08 -13.83
N ILE A 514 78.02 28.79 -13.59
CA ILE A 514 79.00 27.69 -13.68
C ILE A 514 79.54 27.54 -15.11
N ALA A 515 78.68 27.64 -16.13
CA ALA A 515 79.11 27.59 -17.52
C ALA A 515 80.08 28.75 -17.87
N THR A 516 79.79 29.96 -17.38
CA THR A 516 80.67 31.13 -17.53
C THR A 516 82.01 30.91 -16.84
N ASN A 517 82.00 30.43 -15.60
CA ASN A 517 83.23 30.10 -14.87
C ASN A 517 84.07 29.04 -15.61
N THR A 518 83.42 28.05 -16.21
CA THR A 518 84.08 27.01 -17.03
C THR A 518 84.78 27.62 -18.24
N SER A 519 84.13 28.56 -18.95
CA SER A 519 84.72 29.29 -20.09
C SER A 519 85.91 30.16 -19.67
N ASN A 520 85.81 30.85 -18.53
CA ASN A 520 86.89 31.66 -17.97
C ASN A 520 88.11 30.78 -17.61
N ILE A 521 87.89 29.61 -17.01
CA ILE A 521 88.96 28.64 -16.69
C ILE A 521 89.64 28.14 -17.98
N ALA A 522 88.86 27.82 -19.02
CA ALA A 522 89.42 27.42 -20.31
C ALA A 522 90.30 28.52 -20.93
N THR A 523 89.85 29.78 -20.86
CA THR A 523 90.62 30.95 -21.34
C THR A 523 91.92 31.13 -20.54
N ASN A 524 91.85 31.05 -19.21
CA ASN A 524 93.04 31.14 -18.37
C ASN A 524 94.05 30.01 -18.66
N THR A 525 93.55 28.80 -18.90
CA THR A 525 94.38 27.64 -19.29
C THR A 525 95.12 27.92 -20.61
N ALA A 526 94.44 28.48 -21.61
CA ALA A 526 95.06 28.86 -22.89
C ALA A 526 96.11 29.98 -22.73
N ASN A 527 95.84 30.99 -21.90
CA ASN A 527 96.80 32.07 -21.62
C ASN A 527 98.08 31.54 -20.93
N ILE A 528 97.95 30.61 -19.99
CA ILE A 528 99.10 29.97 -19.32
C ILE A 528 99.96 29.19 -20.34
N ALA A 529 99.32 28.48 -21.28
CA ALA A 529 100.04 27.78 -22.34
C ALA A 529 100.86 28.75 -23.22
N THR A 530 100.26 29.87 -23.62
CA THR A 530 100.96 30.93 -24.38
C THR A 530 102.15 31.52 -23.62
N ASN A 531 101.96 31.85 -22.33
CA ASN A 531 103.06 32.37 -21.50
C ASN A 531 104.21 31.37 -21.35
N THR A 532 103.89 30.08 -21.26
CA THR A 532 104.90 29.01 -21.21
C THR A 532 105.77 29.01 -22.48
N THR A 533 105.16 29.08 -23.66
CA THR A 533 105.88 29.19 -24.95
C THR A 533 106.77 30.43 -25.02
N ASN A 534 106.27 31.58 -24.57
CA ASN A 534 107.03 32.84 -24.58
C ASN A 534 108.29 32.76 -23.70
N ILE A 535 108.20 32.11 -22.53
CA ILE A 535 109.34 31.93 -21.63
C ILE A 535 110.39 30.99 -22.24
N THR A 536 109.97 29.92 -22.93
CA THR A 536 110.88 29.03 -23.67
C THR A 536 111.69 29.79 -24.72
N ASN A 537 111.03 30.61 -25.54
CA ASN A 537 111.69 31.40 -26.59
C ASN A 537 112.72 32.41 -26.03
N LEU A 538 112.43 33.02 -24.88
CA LEU A 538 113.39 33.91 -24.18
C LEU A 538 114.61 33.14 -23.66
N THR A 539 114.41 31.91 -23.19
CA THR A 539 115.49 31.05 -22.68
C THR A 539 116.48 30.69 -23.80
N ASP A 540 115.97 30.35 -24.99
CA ASP A 540 116.81 30.04 -26.15
C ASP A 540 117.62 31.27 -26.59
N SER A 541 116.99 32.45 -26.64
CA SER A 541 117.66 33.71 -27.02
C SER A 541 118.80 34.11 -26.07
N VAL A 542 118.69 33.81 -24.78
CA VAL A 542 119.77 34.05 -23.80
C VAL A 542 120.92 33.06 -23.98
N GLY A 543 120.62 31.82 -24.38
CA GLY A 543 121.64 30.82 -24.70
C GLY A 543 122.54 31.24 -25.85
N ASP A 544 121.96 31.80 -26.91
CA ASP A 544 122.71 32.26 -28.09
C ASP A 544 123.66 33.42 -27.77
N LEU A 545 123.23 34.38 -26.94
CA LEU A 545 124.05 35.52 -26.51
C LEU A 545 125.31 35.12 -25.71
N GLN A 546 125.27 34.02 -24.96
CA GLN A 546 126.44 33.54 -24.22
C GLN A 546 127.53 32.96 -25.14
N ALA A 547 127.18 32.50 -26.35
CA ALA A 547 128.15 31.90 -27.27
C ALA A 547 129.02 32.94 -28.00
N ASP A 548 128.53 34.17 -28.20
CA ASP A 548 129.13 35.15 -29.13
C ASP A 548 130.02 36.24 -28.49
N ALA A 549 130.18 36.26 -27.16
CA ALA A 549 130.91 37.31 -26.45
C ALA A 549 132.38 36.96 -26.11
N LEU A 550 133.26 37.98 -26.02
CA LEU A 550 134.59 37.83 -25.41
C LEU A 550 134.45 37.71 -23.90
N LEU A 551 134.44 36.47 -23.40
CA LEU A 551 134.19 36.18 -21.99
C LEU A 551 135.47 36.27 -21.16
N TRP A 552 135.35 36.82 -19.96
CA TRP A 552 136.42 36.79 -18.97
C TRP A 552 136.72 35.35 -18.57
N ASN A 553 137.93 34.87 -18.85
CA ASN A 553 138.36 33.56 -18.37
C ASN A 553 139.01 33.73 -17.00
N GLU A 554 138.25 33.41 -15.97
CA GLU A 554 138.63 33.65 -14.58
C GLU A 554 139.89 32.88 -14.14
N THR A 555 140.15 31.74 -14.77
CA THR A 555 141.33 30.89 -14.53
C THR A 555 142.58 31.45 -15.19
N LYS A 556 142.46 31.98 -16.41
CA LYS A 556 143.58 32.56 -17.17
C LYS A 556 143.82 34.04 -16.84
N LYS A 557 142.95 34.66 -16.03
CA LYS A 557 142.97 36.10 -15.70
C LYS A 557 143.09 37.00 -16.94
N ALA A 558 142.44 36.60 -18.03
CA ALA A 558 142.44 37.30 -19.31
C ALA A 558 141.09 37.09 -20.01
N PHE A 559 140.73 38.02 -20.90
CA PHE A 559 139.60 37.81 -21.81
C PHE A 559 139.95 36.73 -22.83
N SER A 560 139.06 35.75 -22.97
CA SER A 560 139.24 34.63 -23.90
C SER A 560 138.55 34.93 -25.23
N ALA A 561 139.33 34.89 -26.31
CA ALA A 561 138.80 34.91 -27.67
C ALA A 561 138.39 33.53 -28.20
N ALA A 562 138.32 32.50 -27.35
CA ALA A 562 137.78 31.20 -27.76
C ALA A 562 136.28 31.32 -28.06
N HIS A 563 135.85 30.87 -29.24
CA HIS A 563 134.45 30.87 -29.69
C HIS A 563 134.11 29.47 -30.21
N GLY A 564 133.00 28.90 -29.75
CA GLY A 564 132.61 27.54 -30.10
C GLY A 564 133.66 26.48 -29.72
N GLN A 565 133.96 25.57 -30.65
CA GLN A 565 134.86 24.43 -30.46
C GLN A 565 136.34 24.75 -30.80
N ASP A 566 136.67 25.97 -31.23
CA ASP A 566 138.03 26.38 -31.57
C ASP A 566 138.72 27.12 -30.41
N THR A 567 139.92 26.67 -30.02
CA THR A 567 140.61 27.17 -28.82
C THR A 567 141.40 28.47 -29.01
N THR A 568 141.50 29.00 -30.24
CA THR A 568 142.18 30.28 -30.54
C THR A 568 141.53 30.97 -31.75
N SER A 569 141.00 32.19 -31.57
CA SER A 569 140.43 33.00 -32.64
C SER A 569 141.30 34.21 -32.99
N LYS A 570 141.20 34.69 -34.23
CA LYS A 570 141.87 35.93 -34.66
C LYS A 570 141.22 37.14 -34.00
N ILE A 571 142.04 38.02 -33.43
CA ILE A 571 141.61 39.38 -33.08
C ILE A 571 142.05 40.28 -34.25
N THR A 572 141.09 40.66 -35.09
CA THR A 572 141.32 41.60 -36.21
C THR A 572 140.98 43.03 -35.80
N ASN A 573 141.40 44.04 -36.57
CA ASN A 573 141.32 45.47 -36.25
C ASN A 573 142.18 45.91 -35.04
N VAL A 574 143.31 45.24 -34.81
CA VAL A 574 144.32 45.69 -33.84
C VAL A 574 145.16 46.79 -34.49
N LYS A 575 145.02 48.01 -33.96
CA LYS A 575 145.73 49.21 -34.43
C LYS A 575 147.24 49.10 -34.17
N ASP A 576 148.07 49.73 -35.00
CA ASP A 576 149.54 49.73 -34.84
C ASP A 576 149.91 50.17 -33.41
N ALA A 577 150.67 49.33 -32.72
CA ALA A 577 151.11 49.55 -31.34
C ALA A 577 152.15 50.67 -31.26
N ASP A 578 152.16 51.45 -30.20
CA ASP A 578 153.27 52.41 -30.02
C ASP A 578 154.55 51.64 -29.63
N LEU A 579 155.59 51.63 -30.46
CA LEU A 579 156.79 50.78 -30.27
C LEU A 579 157.81 51.42 -29.32
N THR A 580 157.36 51.72 -28.11
CA THR A 580 158.20 52.21 -27.01
C THR A 580 158.45 51.09 -25.98
N ALA A 581 159.49 51.25 -25.15
CA ALA A 581 159.92 50.20 -24.22
C ALA A 581 158.86 49.78 -23.17
N ASP A 582 157.84 50.62 -22.97
CA ASP A 582 156.83 50.45 -21.91
C ASP A 582 155.45 50.08 -22.48
N SER A 583 155.35 49.90 -23.80
CA SER A 583 154.07 49.66 -24.46
C SER A 583 153.53 48.26 -24.16
N THR A 584 152.28 48.22 -23.69
CA THR A 584 151.50 46.98 -23.50
C THR A 584 150.55 46.72 -24.67
N ASP A 585 150.67 47.50 -25.74
CA ASP A 585 149.85 47.32 -26.93
C ASP A 585 150.26 46.06 -27.69
N ALA A 586 149.28 45.35 -28.22
CA ALA A 586 149.54 44.21 -29.08
C ALA A 586 150.13 44.69 -30.42
N VAL A 587 151.41 44.40 -30.67
CA VAL A 587 152.06 44.68 -31.96
C VAL A 587 151.35 43.91 -33.07
N ASN A 588 150.97 44.62 -34.13
CA ASN A 588 150.26 44.00 -35.25
C ASN A 588 151.23 43.57 -36.36
N GLY A 589 150.69 42.91 -37.39
CA GLY A 589 151.50 42.29 -38.44
C GLY A 589 152.31 43.26 -39.31
N SER A 590 151.88 44.52 -39.47
CA SER A 590 152.61 45.50 -40.30
C SER A 590 153.93 45.91 -39.62
N GLN A 591 153.94 46.01 -38.30
CA GLN A 591 155.09 46.48 -37.52
C GLN A 591 156.24 45.47 -37.49
N LEU A 592 155.94 44.17 -37.33
CA LEU A 592 156.95 43.11 -37.35
C LEU A 592 157.62 42.95 -38.73
N LYS A 593 156.88 43.29 -39.80
CA LYS A 593 157.40 43.23 -41.17
C LYS A 593 158.50 44.28 -41.39
N THR A 594 158.33 45.50 -40.89
CA THR A 594 159.34 46.58 -40.97
C THR A 594 160.64 46.21 -40.26
N THR A 595 160.59 45.60 -39.07
CA THR A 595 161.78 45.13 -38.35
C THR A 595 162.53 44.04 -39.12
N ASN A 596 161.81 43.10 -39.74
CA ASN A 596 162.42 42.01 -40.50
C ASN A 596 163.16 42.49 -41.77
N ASP A 597 162.69 43.55 -42.43
CA ASP A 597 163.35 44.09 -43.63
C ASP A 597 164.69 44.80 -43.31
N ALA A 598 164.82 45.39 -42.11
CA ALA A 598 166.08 46.02 -41.65
C ALA A 598 167.19 44.98 -41.33
N VAL A 599 166.81 43.83 -40.75
CA VAL A 599 167.74 42.73 -40.42
C VAL A 599 168.35 42.09 -41.67
N ALA A 600 167.57 41.95 -42.73
CA ALA A 600 168.04 41.41 -44.01
C ALA A 600 169.18 42.26 -44.62
N THR A 601 169.13 43.58 -44.48
CA THR A 601 170.12 44.50 -45.07
C THR A 601 171.45 44.48 -44.31
N ASN A 602 171.42 44.42 -42.98
CA ASN A 602 172.63 44.28 -42.15
C ASN A 602 173.44 43.02 -42.52
N THR A 603 172.77 41.95 -42.90
CA THR A 603 173.40 40.69 -43.33
C THR A 603 174.26 40.89 -44.59
N THR A 604 173.82 41.70 -45.54
CA THR A 604 174.55 42.02 -46.79
C THR A 604 175.83 42.84 -46.54
N ASN A 605 175.80 43.80 -45.62
CA ASN A 605 176.95 44.65 -45.30
C ASN A 605 178.11 43.88 -44.63
N ILE A 606 177.78 42.89 -43.80
CA ILE A 606 178.77 42.07 -43.08
C ILE A 606 179.57 41.17 -44.05
N ALA A 607 178.93 40.66 -45.10
CA ALA A 607 179.58 39.83 -46.12
C ALA A 607 180.69 40.59 -46.87
N ASN A 608 180.46 41.86 -47.21
CA ASN A 608 181.43 42.69 -47.95
C ASN A 608 182.68 43.05 -47.13
N ASN A 609 182.53 43.35 -45.84
CA ASN A 609 183.66 43.67 -44.95
C ASN A 609 184.61 42.48 -44.76
N THR A 610 184.07 41.26 -44.75
CA THR A 610 184.84 40.01 -44.59
C THR A 610 185.80 39.77 -45.77
N SER A 611 185.37 40.09 -47.00
CA SER A 611 186.17 39.93 -48.22
C SER A 611 187.39 40.87 -48.28
N ASN A 612 187.21 42.12 -47.81
CA ASN A 612 188.28 43.12 -47.78
C ASN A 612 189.40 42.78 -46.77
N ILE A 613 189.03 42.20 -45.62
CA ILE A 613 189.97 41.80 -44.56
C ILE A 613 190.87 40.64 -45.01
N ALA A 614 190.31 39.67 -45.75
CA ALA A 614 191.07 38.55 -46.30
C ALA A 614 192.16 39.01 -47.28
N THR A 615 191.90 40.04 -48.08
CA THR A 615 192.86 40.57 -49.07
C THR A 615 194.04 41.30 -48.42
N ASN A 616 193.80 42.12 -47.39
CA ASN A 616 194.87 42.83 -46.67
C ASN A 616 195.80 41.90 -45.88
N THR A 617 195.25 40.82 -45.33
CA THR A 617 196.00 39.82 -44.55
C THR A 617 197.07 39.14 -45.41
N THR A 618 196.73 38.76 -46.64
CA THR A 618 197.64 38.08 -47.57
C THR A 618 198.85 38.94 -47.95
N ASN A 619 198.66 40.24 -48.14
CA ASN A 619 199.75 41.09 -48.65
C ASN A 619 200.76 41.50 -47.57
N ILE A 620 200.33 41.64 -46.31
CA ILE A 620 201.23 41.85 -45.16
C ILE A 620 202.13 40.63 -44.93
N SER A 621 201.59 39.42 -45.16
CA SER A 621 202.37 38.18 -45.06
C SER A 621 203.55 38.16 -46.03
N ASN A 622 203.34 38.56 -47.29
CA ASN A 622 204.40 38.55 -48.30
C ASN A 622 205.53 39.57 -48.02
N LEU A 623 205.21 40.70 -47.38
CA LEU A 623 206.21 41.70 -46.99
C LEU A 623 207.10 41.20 -45.85
N THR A 624 206.52 40.42 -44.93
CA THR A 624 207.20 39.88 -43.74
C THR A 624 208.24 38.81 -44.11
N GLU A 625 207.91 37.95 -45.07
CA GLU A 625 208.82 36.88 -45.52
C GLU A 625 210.07 37.45 -46.23
N THR A 626 209.91 38.52 -47.00
CA THR A 626 211.03 39.15 -47.72
C THR A 626 212.04 39.80 -46.77
N VAL A 627 211.58 40.40 -45.66
CA VAL A 627 212.46 41.03 -44.65
C VAL A 627 213.24 39.99 -43.85
N THR A 628 212.68 38.80 -43.64
CA THR A 628 213.33 37.74 -42.85
C THR A 628 214.52 37.13 -43.60
N ASN A 629 214.42 36.97 -44.92
CA ASN A 629 215.50 36.41 -45.73
C ASN A 629 216.72 37.35 -45.89
N LEU A 630 216.57 38.65 -45.59
CA LEU A 630 217.69 39.58 -45.50
C LEU A 630 218.54 39.39 -44.23
N GLY A 631 218.10 38.61 -43.25
CA GLY A 631 218.76 38.45 -41.95
C GLY A 631 219.81 37.33 -41.85
N GLU A 632 219.70 36.28 -42.68
CA GLU A 632 220.47 35.03 -42.46
C GLU A 632 221.75 34.91 -43.31
N ASP A 633 221.88 35.56 -44.47
CA ASP A 633 222.99 35.31 -45.43
C ASP A 633 224.23 36.23 -45.31
N ALA A 634 224.34 37.05 -44.27
CA ALA A 634 225.49 37.94 -44.08
C ALA A 634 226.64 37.29 -43.29
N LEU A 635 227.88 37.40 -43.79
CA LEU A 635 229.12 36.98 -43.11
C LEU A 635 229.31 37.74 -41.79
N LYS A 636 229.19 37.03 -40.66
CA LYS A 636 229.44 37.57 -39.32
C LYS A 636 230.87 37.25 -38.86
N TRP A 637 231.48 38.24 -38.23
CA TRP A 637 232.88 38.28 -37.78
C TRP A 637 233.05 37.62 -36.41
N ASP A 638 234.02 36.73 -36.24
CA ASP A 638 234.42 36.23 -34.92
C ASP A 638 235.81 36.78 -34.53
N LYS A 639 235.80 37.48 -33.40
CA LYS A 639 236.84 38.35 -32.85
C LYS A 639 237.95 37.58 -32.13
N ASP A 640 237.76 36.30 -31.80
CA ASP A 640 238.66 35.60 -30.88
C ASP A 640 239.68 34.65 -31.57
N ASN A 641 239.55 34.39 -32.88
CA ASN A 641 240.45 33.51 -33.65
C ASN A 641 241.08 34.12 -34.92
N GLY A 642 240.74 35.37 -35.29
CA GLY A 642 241.35 36.06 -36.43
C GLY A 642 240.91 35.58 -37.83
N VAL A 643 239.79 34.85 -37.95
CA VAL A 643 239.24 34.36 -39.23
C VAL A 643 237.71 34.53 -39.30
N PHE A 644 237.18 34.68 -40.52
CA PHE A 644 235.74 34.64 -40.81
C PHE A 644 235.23 33.20 -40.70
N THR A 645 234.17 32.99 -39.92
CA THR A 645 233.51 31.68 -39.80
C THR A 645 232.23 31.67 -40.59
N ALA A 646 232.22 30.89 -41.68
CA ALA A 646 231.01 30.49 -42.35
C ALA A 646 230.36 29.35 -41.54
N ALA A 647 229.32 29.68 -40.78
CA ALA A 647 228.42 28.66 -40.26
C ALA A 647 227.37 28.36 -41.33
N HIS A 648 227.66 27.36 -42.17
CA HIS A 648 226.59 26.68 -42.90
C HIS A 648 226.05 25.57 -41.99
N TRP A 649 224.73 25.47 -41.87
CA TRP A 649 224.09 24.27 -41.30
C TRP A 649 223.20 23.57 -42.32
N HIS A 650 223.07 22.27 -42.10
CA HIS A 650 222.88 21.22 -43.09
C HIS A 650 221.62 20.42 -42.73
N ARG A 651 220.89 19.96 -43.76
CA ARG A 651 220.13 18.70 -43.86
C ARG A 651 218.69 18.56 -43.28
N ASP A 652 217.79 18.25 -44.23
CA ASP A 652 216.93 17.04 -44.34
C ASP A 652 215.45 16.99 -43.90
N HIS A 653 214.66 16.43 -44.84
CA HIS A 653 213.38 15.67 -44.75
C HIS A 653 212.05 16.46 -44.65
N GLN A 654 210.90 16.05 -45.22
CA GLN A 654 210.47 15.03 -46.21
C GLN A 654 208.98 15.34 -46.50
N GLN A 655 208.55 15.12 -47.74
CA GLN A 655 207.25 14.58 -48.19
C GLN A 655 205.89 15.31 -48.05
N ASN A 656 205.23 15.26 -49.22
CA ASN A 656 203.82 14.91 -49.50
C ASN A 656 202.73 15.97 -49.27
N HIS A 657 201.73 16.12 -50.14
CA HIS A 657 201.51 15.87 -51.57
C HIS A 657 200.04 16.31 -51.80
N GLN A 658 199.79 17.12 -52.84
CA GLN A 658 198.60 17.15 -53.73
C GLN A 658 197.19 17.32 -53.11
N ARG A 659 196.27 18.20 -53.54
CA ARG A 659 196.03 19.01 -54.76
C ARG A 659 195.28 20.29 -54.38
#